data_AF-A0AA96V8Y0-F1
#
_entry.id   AF-A0AA96V8Y0-F1
#
_cell.length_a   1.000
_cell.length_b   1.000
_cell.length_c   1.000
_cell.angle_alpha   90.00
_cell.angle_beta   90.00
_cell.angle_gamma   90.00
#
_symmetry.space_group_name_H-M   'P 1'
#
loop_
_entity.id
_entity.type
_entity.pdbx_description
1 polymer ?
#
loop_
_entity_poly.entity_id
_entity_poly.type
_entity_poly.pdbx_seq_one_letter_code
_entity_poly.pdbx_strand_id
1 'polypeptide(L)'
;MKIQKNDIKIGFIILIVLLLALFFTTCLSQKTKETLCDCSISNSAGEGFIYRGENGQTQANPPADPVHVLPGGNGRGPDFSAELYDFKYDSGIGTLRLLVTPKKPISNPLDINTYVVGFRNINNPNDNNVGTVTHVEEYTSDPAVYLVSIQGTPLNTPGSGQSYTYSISNRTGLPGTVNYPFESGIGTNANPFTIENIVQFDALRYYTNSDAVASEKYFQLNVDLEYPEDWNNASNPFERAGNDDSGWSPIGSGDLDAFDGKFNGNDKQMTGFFIDKPALDYVGIFGSTASASKIENITVDLTGQNIVGKSNAGSLAGSNGGSISNAEIVVETITGNGGNVGGLTGSNFGSIFNANVTVKTVTGQGDNVGGFAGYNLGTISTPDSFSAGTVTSTGNNVGGFVGNNAALIENSVIITSGTLEMTSPLTFSKPVFGNSYVGGMIGHNTGKITNMSLENVITVTSEAAVSGTGGGVGGFMGYNTASGTTLSYITTQNDVTAMNGAGVGGLIGVNTGDIMYASACGNVIGNQKSGGLLGTNSGNVSYVKTVKKADGTAGKVTTTGSYVGGLVGQNSGNISYAETVTSVEGVASVGGLIGHFSKGSVSNCQIGTSETRISIQGNTRVGGLAGNSSGDISSSVVFSSITASSNSVGGLVGDNEKNGQIIYDSDSLVDSSISAPSSSTPNSSNVGGLVGNNAGTMKINSSFSPLYPFSGNASVGGLAGSNGGTIEINAPLTFSKPISGNSSLGGVIGYSTGKLTNQSATNTITVTNDASVTGTGSAIGGFIGNSKAAEITYCYVTTQNNVTGTHLVGGLIGIQNITPANNVNVHHVQSSGTVRATISTQGEHTGSAGGLFGLFDNGNLSDSTTSSIVVGENCRFVGGLVGNSTNLTIENCSATGSVTGNRDVGGLVGRISNSTSIQNNSAHGSVIVTNSGTSPHMDAGGLIGRVSNSTIQNCYAEGSVNMPNISTGSFANAGGLIGSIANGTSISNCYASGDVKGYSNIGGLIGNSDTSSKISSGVALNSIIEGTSNRHRILGTGAPTLQNNYALQGMIGGGTSFGLTGIDGENVSSTNSKSEEFYDGTLPSALAWDFTTPVWKFVSGSDYPRLSWET
;
A
#
# COMPACT_ATOMS: atom_id res chain seq x y z
N MET A 1 4.82 -21.59 -17.88
CA MET A 1 4.55 -22.56 -18.98
C MET A 1 4.40 -21.81 -20.30
N LYS A 2 5.11 -22.21 -21.36
CA LYS A 2 4.92 -21.70 -22.74
C LYS A 2 3.77 -22.47 -23.40
N ILE A 3 2.63 -21.82 -23.63
CA ILE A 3 1.55 -22.39 -24.46
C ILE A 3 1.62 -21.73 -25.83
N GLN A 4 1.82 -22.56 -26.87
CA GLN A 4 1.88 -22.15 -28.26
C GLN A 4 0.50 -21.72 -28.77
N LYS A 5 0.50 -20.67 -29.59
CA LYS A 5 -0.59 -20.28 -30.50
C LYS A 5 -1.03 -21.50 -31.31
N ASN A 6 -2.25 -22.00 -31.13
CA ASN A 6 -3.10 -22.46 -32.25
C ASN A 6 -4.56 -22.87 -31.93
N ASP A 7 -5.04 -22.88 -30.68
CA ASP A 7 -6.41 -23.36 -30.39
C ASP A 7 -7.50 -22.30 -30.09
N ILE A 8 -7.32 -21.04 -30.52
CA ILE A 8 -8.30 -19.95 -30.25
C ILE A 8 -9.47 -19.91 -31.27
N LYS A 9 -9.48 -20.73 -32.31
CA LYS A 9 -10.47 -20.58 -33.40
C LYS A 9 -11.83 -21.26 -33.20
N ILE A 10 -12.01 -22.11 -32.18
CA ILE A 10 -13.29 -22.83 -31.99
C ILE A 10 -14.17 -22.19 -30.90
N GLY A 11 -13.57 -21.56 -29.88
CA GLY A 11 -14.33 -20.85 -28.83
C GLY A 11 -15.01 -19.55 -29.31
N PHE A 12 -14.43 -18.87 -30.30
CA PHE A 12 -14.92 -17.57 -30.76
C PHE A 12 -16.18 -17.66 -31.65
N ILE A 13 -16.38 -18.79 -32.34
CA ILE A 13 -17.53 -18.99 -33.23
C ILE A 13 -18.80 -19.31 -32.43
N ILE A 14 -18.67 -20.01 -31.28
CA ILE A 14 -19.81 -20.34 -30.42
C ILE A 14 -20.36 -19.09 -29.72
N LEU A 15 -19.51 -18.12 -29.36
CA LEU A 15 -19.93 -16.87 -28.73
C LEU A 15 -20.70 -15.94 -29.70
N ILE A 16 -20.30 -15.92 -30.98
CA ILE A 16 -20.96 -15.11 -32.02
C ILE A 16 -22.34 -15.69 -32.39
N VAL A 17 -22.50 -17.01 -32.37
CA VAL A 17 -23.79 -17.68 -32.63
C VAL A 17 -24.79 -17.45 -31.48
N LEU A 18 -24.31 -17.37 -30.23
CA LEU A 18 -25.14 -17.03 -29.07
C LEU A 18 -25.55 -15.55 -29.01
N LEU A 19 -24.70 -14.63 -29.49
CA LEU A 19 -25.01 -13.19 -29.56
C LEU A 19 -25.97 -12.82 -30.70
N LEU A 20 -25.93 -13.54 -31.83
CA LEU A 20 -26.86 -13.33 -32.94
C LEU A 20 -28.27 -13.88 -32.66
N ALA A 21 -28.42 -14.84 -31.74
CA ALA A 21 -29.71 -15.40 -31.35
C ALA A 21 -30.55 -14.47 -30.44
N LEU A 22 -29.93 -13.48 -29.79
CA LEU A 22 -30.61 -12.51 -28.92
C LEU A 22 -31.17 -11.27 -29.66
N PHE A 23 -30.89 -11.11 -30.95
CA PHE A 23 -31.34 -9.95 -31.74
C PHE A 23 -32.63 -10.18 -32.56
N PHE A 24 -33.19 -11.40 -32.56
CA PHE A 24 -34.43 -11.72 -33.28
C PHE A 24 -35.47 -12.33 -32.33
N THR A 25 -36.11 -11.51 -31.50
CA THR A 25 -37.49 -11.73 -31.05
C THR A 25 -37.98 -10.52 -30.27
N THR A 26 -38.67 -9.60 -30.96
CA THR A 26 -40.01 -9.06 -30.61
C THR A 26 -40.28 -7.80 -31.43
N CYS A 27 -40.69 -8.02 -32.67
CA CYS A 27 -41.56 -7.08 -33.35
C CYS A 27 -42.51 -7.91 -34.22
N LEU A 28 -43.78 -7.98 -33.81
CA LEU A 28 -44.89 -8.05 -34.77
C LEU A 28 -46.23 -7.73 -34.08
N SER A 29 -46.93 -6.76 -34.69
CA SER A 29 -48.39 -6.72 -34.89
C SER A 29 -49.29 -6.29 -33.71
N GLN A 30 -50.31 -5.41 -33.84
CA GLN A 30 -50.86 -4.60 -34.93
C GLN A 30 -51.91 -3.63 -34.35
N LYS A 31 -51.93 -2.40 -34.88
CA LYS A 31 -53.08 -1.62 -35.40
C LYS A 31 -54.40 -1.41 -34.59
N THR A 32 -54.62 -0.11 -34.37
CA THR A 32 -55.79 0.76 -34.74
C THR A 32 -57.05 0.89 -33.87
N LYS A 33 -57.27 2.17 -33.52
CA LYS A 33 -58.50 3.01 -33.49
C LYS A 33 -59.64 2.62 -32.54
N GLU A 34 -59.95 3.54 -31.62
CA GLU A 34 -61.22 4.26 -31.62
C GLU A 34 -61.14 5.56 -30.79
N THR A 35 -61.90 6.55 -31.26
CA THR A 35 -62.06 7.92 -30.74
C THR A 35 -63.31 7.95 -29.87
N LEU A 36 -63.36 8.70 -28.75
CA LEU A 36 -64.52 9.52 -28.33
C LEU A 36 -64.31 10.21 -26.96
N CYS A 37 -64.52 11.54 -27.00
CA CYS A 37 -65.24 12.40 -26.05
C CYS A 37 -64.86 12.47 -24.56
N ASP A 38 -64.32 13.65 -24.23
CA ASP A 38 -64.95 14.71 -23.42
C ASP A 38 -64.93 14.65 -21.87
N CYS A 39 -64.88 15.88 -21.35
CA CYS A 39 -65.18 16.35 -19.99
C CYS A 39 -64.09 16.39 -18.90
N SER A 40 -63.76 17.65 -18.60
CA SER A 40 -63.81 18.29 -17.27
C SER A 40 -62.62 18.16 -16.30
N ILE A 41 -62.01 19.34 -16.15
CA ILE A 41 -61.32 19.90 -14.99
C ILE A 41 -62.10 19.67 -13.68
N SER A 42 -61.42 19.21 -12.62
CA SER A 42 -61.48 19.83 -11.27
C SER A 42 -60.50 19.20 -10.26
N ASN A 43 -59.64 20.06 -9.70
CA ASN A 43 -59.18 20.17 -8.30
C ASN A 43 -58.96 18.92 -7.42
N SER A 44 -57.75 18.84 -6.86
CA SER A 44 -57.43 18.88 -5.40
C SER A 44 -55.93 18.53 -5.23
N ALA A 45 -55.03 19.41 -4.77
CA ALA A 45 -54.84 19.95 -3.41
C ALA A 45 -54.36 18.92 -2.37
N GLY A 46 -53.28 19.29 -1.66
CA GLY A 46 -52.72 18.66 -0.45
C GLY A 46 -51.34 18.02 -0.72
N GLU A 47 -50.26 18.25 0.02
CA GLU A 47 -49.93 18.85 1.33
C GLU A 47 -48.43 19.24 1.24
N GLY A 48 -47.79 20.20 1.91
CA GLY A 48 -47.96 20.80 3.22
C GLY A 48 -46.61 20.72 3.95
N PHE A 49 -45.90 21.84 4.19
CA PHE A 49 -44.92 21.95 5.28
C PHE A 49 -44.90 23.37 5.87
N ILE A 50 -44.67 23.40 7.18
CA ILE A 50 -45.12 24.35 8.19
C ILE A 50 -44.01 25.37 8.52
N TYR A 51 -44.38 26.63 8.77
CA TYR A 51 -43.64 27.51 9.68
C TYR A 51 -44.61 28.08 10.75
N ARG A 52 -44.21 27.97 12.03
CA ARG A 52 -44.87 28.56 13.21
C ARG A 52 -44.06 29.73 13.75
N GLY A 53 -44.76 30.71 14.33
CA GLY A 53 -44.25 31.77 15.21
C GLY A 53 -44.96 33.11 14.97
N GLU A 54 -46.24 33.25 15.34
CA GLU A 54 -46.72 33.97 16.54
C GLU A 54 -46.33 35.46 16.63
N ASN A 55 -47.28 36.35 16.32
CA ASN A 55 -47.89 37.25 17.32
C ASN A 55 -49.09 37.97 16.71
N GLY A 56 -50.24 37.82 17.38
CA GLY A 56 -51.50 38.41 16.94
C GLY A 56 -51.59 39.90 17.23
N GLN A 57 -52.35 40.60 16.38
CA GLN A 57 -53.40 41.56 16.77
C GLN A 57 -54.31 41.78 15.56
N THR A 58 -55.59 41.45 15.73
CA THR A 58 -56.68 41.88 14.85
C THR A 58 -56.90 43.38 15.05
N GLN A 59 -56.55 44.19 14.05
CA GLN A 59 -57.18 45.49 13.83
C GLN A 59 -57.82 45.50 12.44
N ALA A 60 -59.13 45.70 12.43
CA ALA A 60 -59.86 46.07 11.24
C ALA A 60 -59.35 47.43 10.75
N ASN A 61 -58.82 47.50 9.53
CA ASN A 61 -58.56 48.78 8.87
C ASN A 61 -59.80 49.24 8.09
N PRO A 62 -60.06 50.56 8.00
CA PRO A 62 -61.27 51.14 7.42
C PRO A 62 -61.26 51.03 5.88
N PRO A 63 -62.34 51.43 5.17
CA PRO A 63 -62.32 51.49 3.71
C PRO A 63 -61.19 52.42 3.27
N ALA A 64 -60.32 51.94 2.37
CA ALA A 64 -59.26 52.78 1.80
C ALA A 64 -59.90 53.92 0.98
N ASP A 65 -59.55 55.16 1.32
CA ASP A 65 -59.82 56.34 0.49
C ASP A 65 -59.22 56.17 -0.92
N PRO A 66 -59.80 56.82 -1.95
CA PRO A 66 -59.37 56.63 -3.34
C PRO A 66 -57.92 57.07 -3.56
N VAL A 67 -57.15 56.22 -4.24
CA VAL A 67 -55.79 56.53 -4.69
C VAL A 67 -55.84 57.68 -5.70
N HIS A 68 -55.31 58.85 -5.35
CA HIS A 68 -55.18 59.98 -6.27
C HIS A 68 -53.92 59.82 -7.12
N VAL A 69 -54.13 59.55 -8.41
CA VAL A 69 -53.08 59.48 -9.42
C VAL A 69 -52.98 60.85 -10.11
N LEU A 70 -51.83 61.52 -10.02
CA LEU A 70 -51.60 62.84 -10.65
C LEU A 70 -50.63 62.72 -11.84
N PRO A 71 -50.87 63.43 -12.96
CA PRO A 71 -49.95 63.44 -14.09
C PRO A 71 -48.67 64.24 -13.75
N GLY A 72 -47.50 63.63 -13.96
CA GLY A 72 -46.20 64.27 -13.73
C GLY A 72 -45.90 65.38 -14.73
N GLY A 73 -45.69 66.60 -14.24
CA GLY A 73 -45.32 67.75 -15.06
C GLY A 73 -43.80 67.84 -15.30
N ASN A 74 -43.38 67.71 -16.56
CA ASN A 74 -42.43 68.60 -17.28
C ASN A 74 -41.94 67.93 -18.58
N GLY A 75 -42.35 68.48 -19.74
CA GLY A 75 -41.76 68.20 -21.06
C GLY A 75 -42.57 67.26 -21.98
N ARG A 76 -43.28 67.85 -22.96
CA ARG A 76 -44.16 67.22 -24.00
C ARG A 76 -45.26 66.30 -23.44
N GLY A 77 -46.51 66.77 -23.49
CA GLY A 77 -47.67 66.02 -22.97
C GLY A 77 -47.90 64.67 -23.68
N PRO A 78 -48.49 63.67 -23.00
CA PRO A 78 -48.70 62.34 -23.55
C PRO A 78 -49.80 62.32 -24.64
N ASP A 79 -49.61 61.43 -25.63
CA ASP A 79 -50.52 61.18 -26.76
C ASP A 79 -51.87 60.51 -26.37
N PHE A 80 -52.09 60.28 -25.06
CA PHE A 80 -53.26 59.60 -24.49
C PHE A 80 -53.75 60.30 -23.21
N SER A 81 -55.01 60.11 -22.84
CA SER A 81 -55.52 60.27 -21.46
C SER A 81 -55.71 58.90 -20.84
N ALA A 82 -55.35 58.75 -19.56
CA ALA A 82 -55.49 57.49 -18.82
C ALA A 82 -56.19 57.73 -17.49
N GLU A 83 -57.20 56.92 -17.18
CA GLU A 83 -57.92 56.92 -15.91
C GLU A 83 -57.85 55.53 -15.26
N LEU A 84 -57.75 55.49 -13.93
CA LEU A 84 -57.69 54.23 -13.19
C LEU A 84 -59.05 53.53 -13.25
N TYR A 85 -59.07 52.28 -13.74
CA TYR A 85 -60.28 51.47 -13.78
C TYR A 85 -60.43 50.60 -12.53
N ASP A 86 -59.39 49.82 -12.20
CA ASP A 86 -59.39 48.83 -11.11
C ASP A 86 -57.95 48.51 -10.68
N PHE A 87 -57.76 48.13 -9.42
CA PHE A 87 -56.55 47.47 -8.93
C PHE A 87 -56.92 46.17 -8.20
N LYS A 88 -56.30 45.06 -8.58
CA LYS A 88 -56.44 43.75 -7.93
C LYS A 88 -55.09 43.18 -7.53
N TYR A 89 -55.02 42.67 -6.31
CA TYR A 89 -53.84 42.00 -5.76
C TYR A 89 -54.18 40.54 -5.52
N ASP A 90 -53.54 39.63 -6.27
CA ASP A 90 -53.79 38.19 -6.16
C ASP A 90 -52.48 37.41 -6.22
N SER A 91 -52.28 36.46 -5.31
CA SER A 91 -51.11 35.55 -5.29
C SER A 91 -49.73 36.21 -5.40
N GLY A 92 -49.56 37.40 -4.81
CA GLY A 92 -48.27 38.11 -4.76
C GLY A 92 -47.95 38.99 -5.97
N ILE A 93 -48.80 38.98 -7.02
CA ILE A 93 -48.68 39.81 -8.22
C ILE A 93 -49.78 40.89 -8.20
N GLY A 94 -49.38 42.18 -8.25
CA GLY A 94 -50.31 43.29 -8.37
C GLY A 94 -50.70 43.49 -9.84
N THR A 95 -52.00 43.54 -10.14
CA THR A 95 -52.52 43.88 -11.47
C THR A 95 -53.22 45.23 -11.43
N LEU A 96 -52.73 46.19 -12.23
CA LEU A 96 -53.34 47.50 -12.42
C LEU A 96 -54.08 47.53 -13.76
N ARG A 97 -55.33 48.00 -13.78
CA ARG A 97 -56.12 48.17 -15.01
C ARG A 97 -56.44 49.64 -15.26
N LEU A 98 -56.11 50.14 -16.44
CA LEU A 98 -56.30 51.54 -16.84
C LEU A 98 -57.21 51.62 -18.08
N LEU A 99 -58.11 52.61 -18.09
CA LEU A 99 -58.83 53.04 -19.28
C LEU A 99 -57.99 54.07 -20.02
N VAL A 100 -57.64 53.79 -21.28
CA VAL A 100 -56.76 54.63 -22.09
C VAL A 100 -57.49 55.11 -23.33
N THR A 101 -57.52 56.44 -23.52
CA THR A 101 -58.13 57.10 -24.70
C THR A 101 -57.04 57.83 -25.50
N PRO A 102 -56.76 57.42 -26.76
CA PRO A 102 -55.79 58.08 -27.62
C PRO A 102 -56.30 59.44 -28.11
N LYS A 103 -55.42 60.46 -28.15
CA LYS A 103 -55.77 61.78 -28.71
C LYS A 103 -55.75 61.82 -30.25
N LYS A 104 -55.28 60.75 -30.92
CA LYS A 104 -55.30 60.55 -32.38
C LYS A 104 -55.63 59.08 -32.70
N PRO A 105 -56.30 58.77 -33.83
CA PRO A 105 -56.59 57.39 -34.23
C PRO A 105 -55.30 56.58 -34.43
N ILE A 106 -55.21 55.39 -33.83
CA ILE A 106 -54.09 54.45 -33.99
C ILE A 106 -54.47 53.43 -35.08
N SER A 107 -53.56 53.13 -36.00
CA SER A 107 -53.83 52.21 -37.12
C SER A 107 -53.76 50.71 -36.77
N ASN A 108 -53.12 50.37 -35.63
CA ASN A 108 -53.02 49.00 -35.13
C ASN A 108 -53.13 48.99 -33.59
N PRO A 109 -54.13 48.30 -32.98
CA PRO A 109 -54.29 48.24 -31.53
C PRO A 109 -53.08 47.68 -30.76
N LEU A 110 -52.25 46.86 -31.41
CA LEU A 110 -51.06 46.24 -30.82
C LEU A 110 -49.92 47.22 -30.52
N ASP A 111 -49.94 48.45 -31.07
CA ASP A 111 -48.91 49.46 -30.82
C ASP A 111 -48.90 49.95 -29.36
N ILE A 112 -49.99 49.74 -28.60
CA ILE A 112 -50.09 50.07 -27.16
C ILE A 112 -49.14 49.20 -26.31
N ASN A 113 -48.77 48.00 -26.77
CA ASN A 113 -47.86 47.09 -26.05
C ASN A 113 -46.40 47.59 -26.00
N THR A 114 -46.07 48.65 -26.75
CA THR A 114 -44.71 49.21 -26.82
C THR A 114 -44.42 50.26 -25.73
N TYR A 115 -45.41 50.60 -24.92
CA TYR A 115 -45.31 51.60 -23.85
C TYR A 115 -45.02 50.95 -22.50
N VAL A 116 -44.12 51.56 -21.72
CA VAL A 116 -43.82 51.15 -20.33
C VAL A 116 -44.41 52.18 -19.37
N VAL A 117 -45.14 51.71 -18.36
CA VAL A 117 -45.68 52.56 -17.31
C VAL A 117 -44.78 52.47 -16.08
N GLY A 118 -44.05 53.54 -15.81
CA GLY A 118 -43.24 53.66 -14.60
C GLY A 118 -44.06 54.26 -13.46
N PHE A 119 -43.99 53.63 -12.28
CA PHE A 119 -44.56 54.18 -11.05
C PHE A 119 -43.44 54.73 -10.20
N ARG A 120 -43.56 56.00 -9.79
CA ARG A 120 -42.61 56.64 -8.87
C ARG A 120 -43.31 57.00 -7.57
N ASN A 121 -42.78 56.46 -6.47
CA ASN A 121 -43.22 56.83 -5.13
C ASN A 121 -42.68 58.24 -4.81
N ILE A 122 -43.57 59.20 -4.55
CA ILE A 122 -43.19 60.59 -4.25
C ILE A 122 -42.36 60.69 -2.95
N ASN A 123 -42.56 59.75 -2.03
CA ASN A 123 -41.93 59.74 -0.71
C ASN A 123 -40.68 58.86 -0.61
N ASN A 124 -40.34 58.09 -1.67
CA ASN A 124 -39.10 57.29 -1.73
C ASN A 124 -38.54 57.24 -3.16
N PRO A 125 -37.56 58.10 -3.52
CA PRO A 125 -37.07 58.24 -4.89
C PRO A 125 -36.22 57.08 -5.42
N ASN A 126 -35.89 56.08 -4.58
CA ASN A 126 -35.13 54.88 -4.97
C ASN A 126 -36.03 53.67 -5.26
N ASP A 127 -37.35 53.77 -5.06
CA ASP A 127 -38.32 52.70 -5.32
C ASP A 127 -38.95 52.90 -6.71
N ASN A 128 -38.26 52.40 -7.74
CA ASN A 128 -38.72 52.42 -9.12
C ASN A 128 -39.30 51.05 -9.49
N ASN A 129 -40.62 50.95 -9.61
CA ASN A 129 -41.27 49.72 -10.08
C ASN A 129 -41.74 49.89 -11.53
N VAL A 130 -41.32 48.94 -12.37
CA VAL A 130 -41.67 48.87 -13.79
C VAL A 130 -42.72 47.79 -13.96
N GLY A 131 -43.92 48.18 -14.43
CA GLY A 131 -44.96 47.21 -14.81
C GLY A 131 -44.95 46.97 -16.31
N THR A 132 -45.16 45.72 -16.73
CA THR A 132 -45.33 45.37 -18.15
C THR A 132 -46.80 45.31 -18.52
N VAL A 133 -47.14 45.84 -19.70
CA VAL A 133 -48.47 45.67 -20.29
C VAL A 133 -48.63 44.19 -20.66
N THR A 134 -49.56 43.50 -20.03
CA THR A 134 -49.79 42.07 -20.26
C THR A 134 -51.01 41.82 -21.15
N HIS A 135 -51.94 42.77 -21.25
CA HIS A 135 -53.14 42.65 -22.06
C HIS A 135 -53.73 44.00 -22.44
N VAL A 136 -54.19 44.13 -23.69
CA VAL A 136 -54.91 45.30 -24.21
C VAL A 136 -56.16 44.81 -24.92
N GLU A 137 -57.33 45.29 -24.52
CA GLU A 137 -58.62 44.97 -25.16
C GLU A 137 -59.45 46.24 -25.40
N GLU A 138 -60.32 46.23 -26.41
CA GLU A 138 -61.26 47.32 -26.67
C GLU A 138 -62.36 47.34 -25.61
N TYR A 139 -62.60 48.50 -24.99
CA TYR A 139 -63.54 48.63 -23.88
C TYR A 139 -64.86 49.24 -24.35
N THR A 140 -65.82 48.38 -24.71
CA THR A 140 -67.24 48.70 -25.04
C THR A 140 -67.45 49.51 -26.35
N SER A 141 -68.71 49.91 -26.63
CA SER A 141 -69.24 50.36 -27.93
C SER A 141 -68.67 51.67 -28.51
N ASP A 142 -67.56 52.18 -27.97
CA ASP A 142 -66.82 53.33 -28.49
C ASP A 142 -65.41 52.86 -28.97
N PRO A 143 -65.14 52.80 -30.29
CA PRO A 143 -63.92 52.23 -30.87
C PRO A 143 -62.63 53.04 -30.59
N ALA A 144 -62.67 53.99 -29.65
CA ALA A 144 -61.54 54.85 -29.27
C ALA A 144 -61.07 54.67 -27.81
N VAL A 145 -61.60 53.71 -27.05
CA VAL A 145 -61.24 53.48 -25.64
C VAL A 145 -60.74 52.04 -25.41
N TYR A 146 -59.55 51.90 -24.82
CA TYR A 146 -58.90 50.61 -24.57
C TYR A 146 -58.74 50.34 -23.07
N LEU A 147 -58.98 49.10 -22.65
CA LEU A 147 -58.63 48.62 -21.31
C LEU A 147 -57.25 47.97 -21.35
N VAL A 148 -56.32 48.51 -20.56
CA VAL A 148 -54.92 48.05 -20.49
C VAL A 148 -54.65 47.42 -19.13
N SER A 149 -54.21 46.16 -19.11
CA SER A 149 -53.78 45.44 -17.90
C SER A 149 -52.27 45.44 -17.77
N ILE A 150 -51.78 45.75 -16.57
CA ILE A 150 -50.35 45.87 -16.24
C ILE A 150 -50.04 44.97 -15.04
N GLN A 151 -48.99 44.15 -15.11
CA GLN A 151 -48.55 43.30 -13.99
C GLN A 151 -47.11 43.61 -13.55
N GLY A 152 -46.82 43.43 -12.26
CA GLY A 152 -45.48 43.53 -11.69
C GLY A 152 -45.38 43.07 -10.22
N THR A 153 -44.17 42.73 -9.76
CA THR A 153 -43.90 42.32 -8.37
C THR A 153 -42.59 42.86 -7.79
N PRO A 154 -42.54 43.28 -6.51
CA PRO A 154 -43.66 43.57 -5.61
C PRO A 154 -43.92 45.08 -5.51
N LEU A 155 -45.10 45.50 -5.93
CA LEU A 155 -45.71 46.71 -5.39
C LEU A 155 -45.98 46.42 -3.90
N ASN A 156 -45.19 46.99 -3.00
CA ASN A 156 -45.47 46.92 -1.57
C ASN A 156 -46.91 47.39 -1.31
N THR A 157 -47.67 46.64 -0.50
CA THR A 157 -49.02 47.01 -0.05
C THR A 157 -49.06 48.50 0.33
N PRO A 158 -49.91 49.34 -0.29
CA PRO A 158 -49.98 50.75 0.05
C PRO A 158 -50.40 50.88 1.51
N GLY A 159 -49.48 51.33 2.37
CA GLY A 159 -49.87 51.92 3.65
C GLY A 159 -50.68 53.18 3.37
N SER A 160 -51.75 53.41 4.15
CA SER A 160 -52.62 54.57 4.00
C SER A 160 -51.83 55.88 3.93
N GLY A 161 -51.98 56.63 2.84
CA GLY A 161 -51.42 57.98 2.68
C GLY A 161 -50.27 58.15 1.68
N GLN A 162 -49.97 57.18 0.82
CA GLN A 162 -48.93 57.30 -0.23
C GLN A 162 -49.52 57.82 -1.56
N SER A 163 -48.93 58.88 -2.13
CA SER A 163 -49.27 59.43 -3.44
C SER A 163 -48.26 58.95 -4.49
N TYR A 164 -48.74 58.42 -5.62
CA TYR A 164 -47.92 57.94 -6.74
C TYR A 164 -48.08 58.85 -7.95
N THR A 165 -46.97 59.22 -8.58
CA THR A 165 -46.97 59.81 -9.92
C THR A 165 -46.65 58.72 -10.93
N TYR A 166 -47.37 58.71 -12.04
CA TYR A 166 -47.09 57.84 -13.19
C TYR A 166 -46.47 58.67 -14.31
N SER A 167 -45.54 58.07 -15.05
CA SER A 167 -45.05 58.59 -16.31
C SER A 167 -45.27 57.55 -17.39
N ILE A 168 -46.05 57.89 -18.41
CA ILE A 168 -46.15 57.13 -19.65
C ILE A 168 -45.15 57.75 -20.61
N SER A 169 -44.00 57.11 -20.72
CA SER A 169 -42.96 57.52 -21.65
C SER A 169 -43.15 56.72 -22.93
N ASN A 170 -43.31 57.40 -24.07
CA ASN A 170 -42.97 56.76 -25.33
C ASN A 170 -41.47 56.44 -25.27
N ARG A 171 -41.05 55.29 -25.80
CA ARG A 171 -39.66 54.78 -25.74
C ARG A 171 -38.71 55.60 -26.64
N THR A 172 -38.90 56.91 -26.72
CA THR A 172 -38.29 57.82 -27.71
C THR A 172 -37.50 58.96 -27.05
N GLY A 173 -37.03 58.77 -25.82
CA GLY A 173 -36.44 59.85 -25.00
C GLY A 173 -35.13 59.52 -24.28
N LEU A 174 -34.39 58.51 -24.72
CA LEU A 174 -32.97 58.17 -24.46
C LEU A 174 -32.49 57.46 -25.76
N PRO A 175 -31.22 57.57 -26.20
CA PRO A 175 -30.82 57.23 -27.58
C PRO A 175 -31.18 55.77 -27.87
N GLY A 176 -32.24 55.53 -28.66
CA GLY A 176 -32.89 54.23 -28.54
C GLY A 176 -34.11 54.02 -29.45
N THR A 177 -34.02 54.39 -30.72
CA THR A 177 -34.47 53.42 -31.72
C THR A 177 -33.41 52.32 -31.68
N VAL A 178 -33.54 51.32 -30.81
CA VAL A 178 -32.72 50.12 -30.98
C VAL A 178 -33.36 49.35 -32.13
N ASN A 179 -33.14 49.83 -33.36
CA ASN A 179 -32.69 48.90 -34.37
C ASN A 179 -31.53 48.17 -33.70
N TYR A 180 -31.70 46.88 -33.44
CA TYR A 180 -30.58 46.08 -32.99
C TYR A 180 -29.39 46.40 -33.90
N PRO A 181 -28.19 46.68 -33.36
CA PRO A 181 -27.13 47.38 -34.09
C PRO A 181 -26.53 46.59 -35.26
N PHE A 182 -27.08 45.41 -35.54
CA PHE A 182 -26.72 44.53 -36.63
C PHE A 182 -27.26 45.09 -37.94
N GLU A 183 -26.36 45.37 -38.88
CA GLU A 183 -26.69 45.95 -40.18
C GLU A 183 -27.49 45.00 -41.08
N SER A 184 -27.44 43.68 -40.79
CA SER A 184 -28.26 42.68 -41.45
C SER A 184 -28.54 41.46 -40.54
N GLY A 185 -29.55 40.66 -40.92
CA GLY A 185 -30.00 39.51 -40.14
C GLY A 185 -31.22 39.78 -39.27
N ILE A 186 -32.01 38.74 -39.00
CA ILE A 186 -33.17 38.81 -38.08
C ILE A 186 -33.01 37.90 -36.85
N GLY A 187 -31.81 37.36 -36.65
CA GLY A 187 -31.46 36.53 -35.49
C GLY A 187 -32.09 35.14 -35.53
N THR A 188 -32.36 34.58 -36.70
CA THR A 188 -32.86 33.19 -36.87
C THR A 188 -31.77 32.31 -37.46
N ASN A 189 -31.87 30.98 -37.34
CA ASN A 189 -30.88 30.06 -37.90
C ASN A 189 -30.62 30.29 -39.41
N ALA A 190 -31.68 30.57 -40.17
CA ALA A 190 -31.57 30.82 -41.61
C ALA A 190 -31.06 32.23 -41.95
N ASN A 191 -31.14 33.17 -41.00
CA ASN A 191 -30.75 34.56 -41.19
C ASN A 191 -30.22 35.15 -39.87
N PRO A 192 -28.98 34.78 -39.48
CA PRO A 192 -28.37 35.22 -38.23
C PRO A 192 -28.07 36.71 -38.28
N PHE A 193 -28.03 37.36 -37.12
CA PHE A 193 -27.52 38.72 -37.00
C PHE A 193 -26.04 38.77 -37.40
N THR A 194 -25.68 39.65 -38.34
CA THR A 194 -24.30 39.80 -38.80
C THR A 194 -23.52 40.77 -37.92
N ILE A 195 -22.30 40.37 -37.55
CA ILE A 195 -21.36 41.17 -36.76
C ILE A 195 -20.20 41.58 -37.67
N GLU A 196 -20.06 42.88 -37.84
CA GLU A 196 -19.12 43.57 -38.74
C GLU A 196 -18.22 44.57 -37.99
N ASN A 197 -18.43 44.77 -36.69
CA ASN A 197 -17.58 45.60 -35.84
C ASN A 197 -17.72 45.25 -34.34
N ILE A 198 -16.82 45.82 -33.52
CA ILE A 198 -16.76 45.55 -32.08
C ILE A 198 -17.99 46.04 -31.31
N VAL A 199 -18.66 47.09 -31.79
CA VAL A 199 -19.88 47.61 -31.15
C VAL A 199 -21.05 46.64 -31.33
N GLN A 200 -21.16 46.02 -32.50
CA GLN A 200 -22.14 44.95 -32.75
C GLN A 200 -21.85 43.70 -31.94
N PHE A 201 -20.57 43.35 -31.76
CA PHE A 201 -20.19 42.25 -30.87
C PHE A 201 -20.55 42.56 -29.41
N ASP A 202 -20.28 43.77 -28.94
CA ASP A 202 -20.65 44.25 -27.61
C ASP A 202 -22.16 44.17 -27.35
N ALA A 203 -22.98 44.38 -28.39
CA ALA A 203 -24.43 44.32 -28.29
C ALA A 203 -25.00 42.91 -28.01
N LEU A 204 -24.20 41.86 -28.05
CA LEU A 204 -24.63 40.52 -27.63
C LEU A 204 -25.03 40.47 -26.15
N ARG A 205 -24.56 41.42 -25.33
CA ARG A 205 -24.93 41.54 -23.91
C ARG A 205 -26.40 41.86 -23.63
N TYR A 206 -27.19 42.15 -24.66
CA TYR A 206 -28.65 42.33 -24.58
C TYR A 206 -29.44 41.07 -24.98
N TYR A 207 -28.76 39.93 -25.10
CA TYR A 207 -29.34 38.64 -25.47
C TYR A 207 -28.96 37.57 -24.44
N THR A 208 -29.23 37.89 -23.17
CA THR A 208 -29.02 37.03 -22.01
C THR A 208 -30.35 36.55 -21.42
N ASN A 209 -30.32 35.53 -20.57
CA ASN A 209 -31.51 34.91 -19.96
C ASN A 209 -32.35 35.87 -19.08
N SER A 210 -31.81 37.04 -18.72
CA SER A 210 -32.51 38.06 -17.93
C SER A 210 -33.50 38.89 -18.77
N ASP A 211 -33.34 38.87 -20.10
CA ASP A 211 -34.20 39.58 -21.04
C ASP A 211 -35.31 38.65 -21.55
N ALA A 212 -36.58 38.98 -21.27
CA ALA A 212 -37.78 38.15 -21.53
C ALA A 212 -38.11 37.87 -23.01
N VAL A 213 -37.14 37.92 -23.93
CA VAL A 213 -37.31 37.66 -25.37
C VAL A 213 -36.94 36.20 -25.67
N ALA A 214 -37.78 35.28 -25.19
CA ALA A 214 -37.64 33.83 -25.33
C ALA A 214 -37.71 33.34 -26.79
N SER A 215 -36.66 33.58 -27.58
CA SER A 215 -36.47 32.99 -28.92
C SER A 215 -34.99 32.76 -29.17
N GLU A 216 -34.63 31.57 -29.67
CA GLU A 216 -33.25 31.22 -30.04
C GLU A 216 -32.69 32.27 -31.03
N LYS A 217 -31.69 33.04 -30.58
CA LYS A 217 -31.03 34.05 -31.41
C LYS A 217 -29.71 33.56 -31.97
N TYR A 218 -29.50 33.80 -33.27
CA TYR A 218 -28.32 33.37 -33.99
C TYR A 218 -27.49 34.58 -34.42
N PHE A 219 -26.17 34.50 -34.23
CA PHE A 219 -25.19 35.55 -34.49
C PHE A 219 -24.05 34.98 -35.33
N GLN A 220 -23.56 35.75 -36.30
CA GLN A 220 -22.46 35.33 -37.16
C GLN A 220 -21.45 36.47 -37.36
N LEU A 221 -20.18 36.17 -37.13
CA LEU A 221 -19.08 37.09 -37.38
C LEU A 221 -18.69 37.10 -38.88
N ASN A 222 -18.59 38.27 -39.49
CA ASN A 222 -18.25 38.41 -40.92
C ASN A 222 -16.91 39.12 -41.16
N VAL A 223 -16.33 39.71 -40.12
CA VAL A 223 -15.07 40.44 -40.15
C VAL A 223 -14.12 39.90 -39.08
N ASP A 224 -12.82 40.03 -39.29
CA ASP A 224 -11.87 39.92 -38.18
C ASP A 224 -12.09 41.09 -37.21
N LEU A 225 -12.16 40.78 -35.92
CA LEU A 225 -12.61 41.68 -34.88
C LEU A 225 -11.45 42.05 -33.95
N GLU A 226 -11.15 43.34 -33.83
CA GLU A 226 -10.13 43.84 -32.91
C GLU A 226 -10.78 44.68 -31.80
N TYR A 227 -10.50 44.33 -30.54
CA TYR A 227 -10.84 45.16 -29.39
C TYR A 227 -9.79 46.29 -29.26
N PRO A 228 -10.19 47.57 -29.34
CA PRO A 228 -9.24 48.67 -29.36
C PRO A 228 -8.60 48.91 -27.98
N GLU A 229 -7.33 49.30 -27.96
CA GLU A 229 -6.61 49.68 -26.72
C GLU A 229 -7.28 50.87 -25.98
N ASP A 230 -7.90 51.80 -26.73
CA ASP A 230 -8.58 52.99 -26.21
C ASP A 230 -10.11 52.95 -26.48
N TRP A 231 -10.86 52.13 -25.74
CA TRP A 231 -12.34 52.05 -25.84
C TRP A 231 -13.03 53.41 -25.60
N ASN A 232 -12.38 54.32 -24.86
CA ASN A 232 -12.93 55.59 -24.38
C ASN A 232 -13.06 56.72 -25.43
N ASN A 233 -12.91 56.45 -26.73
CA ASN A 233 -12.99 57.51 -27.76
C ASN A 233 -14.43 57.83 -28.20
N ALA A 234 -15.17 58.55 -27.35
CA ALA A 234 -16.31 59.49 -27.56
C ALA A 234 -17.35 59.31 -28.71
N SER A 235 -17.36 58.20 -29.45
CA SER A 235 -18.20 57.96 -30.63
C SER A 235 -19.09 56.72 -30.53
N ASN A 236 -19.08 56.05 -29.38
CA ASN A 236 -19.96 54.91 -29.12
C ASN A 236 -21.28 55.42 -28.49
N PRO A 237 -22.44 55.29 -29.18
CA PRO A 237 -23.75 55.70 -28.64
C PRO A 237 -24.24 54.80 -27.49
N PHE A 238 -23.57 53.68 -27.22
CA PHE A 238 -23.80 52.80 -26.07
C PHE A 238 -22.88 53.20 -24.92
N GLU A 239 -23.07 54.40 -24.37
CA GLU A 239 -22.42 54.78 -23.12
C GLU A 239 -22.73 53.71 -22.05
N ARG A 240 -21.65 53.12 -21.48
CA ARG A 240 -21.59 52.56 -20.12
C ARG A 240 -21.89 51.06 -19.90
N ALA A 241 -21.46 50.16 -20.79
CA ALA A 241 -21.49 48.71 -20.55
C ALA A 241 -20.30 48.15 -19.71
N GLY A 242 -19.60 49.00 -18.94
CA GLY A 242 -18.50 48.58 -18.06
C GLY A 242 -17.17 48.22 -18.75
N ASN A 243 -17.04 48.45 -20.06
CA ASN A 243 -15.75 48.46 -20.75
C ASN A 243 -15.03 49.76 -20.39
N ASP A 244 -13.84 49.67 -19.81
CA ASP A 244 -13.05 50.81 -19.31
C ASP A 244 -11.54 50.55 -19.48
N ASP A 245 -10.69 51.34 -18.81
CA ASP A 245 -9.22 51.17 -18.85
C ASP A 245 -8.77 49.80 -18.26
N SER A 246 -9.67 49.08 -17.58
CA SER A 246 -9.47 47.70 -17.11
C SER A 246 -9.92 46.67 -18.15
N GLY A 247 -10.25 47.09 -19.37
CA GLY A 247 -10.53 46.23 -20.52
C GLY A 247 -11.98 45.79 -20.66
N TRP A 248 -12.15 44.66 -21.35
CA TRP A 248 -13.44 44.10 -21.74
C TRP A 248 -14.31 43.73 -20.54
N SER A 249 -15.61 44.00 -20.65
CA SER A 249 -16.65 43.60 -19.73
C SER A 249 -17.32 42.33 -20.25
N PRO A 250 -17.16 41.18 -19.55
CA PRO A 250 -17.69 39.90 -19.98
C PRO A 250 -19.17 39.94 -20.40
N ILE A 251 -19.53 39.21 -21.45
CA ILE A 251 -20.93 39.04 -21.85
C ILE A 251 -21.58 38.00 -20.93
N GLY A 252 -22.55 38.46 -20.15
CA GLY A 252 -23.28 37.68 -19.16
C GLY A 252 -22.57 37.61 -17.81
N SER A 253 -23.19 38.17 -16.78
CA SER A 253 -22.56 38.41 -15.47
C SER A 253 -22.75 37.29 -14.43
N GLY A 254 -23.38 36.18 -14.81
CA GLY A 254 -23.66 35.02 -13.96
C GLY A 254 -24.84 34.20 -14.48
N ASP A 255 -25.31 33.19 -13.73
CA ASP A 255 -26.33 32.24 -14.21
C ASP A 255 -27.69 32.88 -14.54
N LEU A 256 -28.07 33.92 -13.80
CA LEU A 256 -29.32 34.67 -14.03
C LEU A 256 -29.23 35.63 -15.23
N ASP A 257 -28.03 35.87 -15.72
CA ASP A 257 -27.73 36.78 -16.83
C ASP A 257 -26.82 36.09 -17.85
N ALA A 258 -26.95 34.77 -18.00
CA ALA A 258 -26.10 34.00 -18.89
C ALA A 258 -26.44 34.27 -20.35
N PHE A 259 -25.45 34.26 -21.23
CA PHE A 259 -25.65 34.36 -22.67
C PHE A 259 -26.43 33.13 -23.19
N ASP A 260 -27.56 33.34 -23.87
CA ASP A 260 -28.40 32.25 -24.41
C ASP A 260 -28.30 32.07 -25.94
N GLY A 261 -27.49 32.90 -26.60
CA GLY A 261 -27.42 32.94 -28.05
C GLY A 261 -26.65 31.78 -28.69
N LYS A 262 -26.77 31.68 -30.01
CA LYS A 262 -25.99 30.80 -30.90
C LYS A 262 -25.01 31.66 -31.69
N PHE A 263 -23.77 31.70 -31.27
CA PHE A 263 -22.70 32.48 -31.89
C PHE A 263 -21.82 31.60 -32.79
N ASN A 264 -21.68 32.00 -34.06
CA ASN A 264 -20.78 31.37 -35.02
C ASN A 264 -19.68 32.37 -35.43
N GLY A 265 -18.42 32.05 -35.11
CA GLY A 265 -17.25 32.87 -35.44
C GLY A 265 -16.86 32.82 -36.92
N ASN A 266 -17.37 31.85 -37.69
CA ASN A 266 -17.27 31.79 -39.16
C ASN A 266 -15.83 31.97 -39.68
N ASP A 267 -14.87 31.31 -39.01
CA ASP A 267 -13.44 31.34 -39.31
C ASP A 267 -12.80 32.74 -39.28
N LYS A 268 -13.41 33.68 -38.56
CA LYS A 268 -12.87 35.01 -38.31
C LYS A 268 -12.06 35.06 -37.01
N GLN A 269 -11.08 35.94 -36.98
CA GLN A 269 -10.19 36.11 -35.83
C GLN A 269 -10.66 37.24 -34.92
N MET A 270 -10.57 37.03 -33.62
CA MET A 270 -10.82 38.03 -32.58
C MET A 270 -9.53 38.35 -31.83
N THR A 271 -9.11 39.60 -31.79
CA THR A 271 -7.83 40.05 -31.21
C THR A 271 -7.98 41.26 -30.28
N GLY A 272 -6.92 41.58 -29.53
CA GLY A 272 -6.85 42.81 -28.71
C GLY A 272 -7.61 42.78 -27.38
N PHE A 273 -8.40 41.74 -27.11
CA PHE A 273 -9.15 41.65 -25.85
C PHE A 273 -8.21 41.45 -24.65
N PHE A 274 -8.36 42.28 -23.64
CA PHE A 274 -7.77 42.12 -22.32
C PHE A 274 -8.81 42.35 -21.24
N ILE A 275 -8.62 41.76 -20.07
CA ILE A 275 -9.50 41.95 -18.91
C ILE A 275 -8.60 42.06 -17.68
N ASP A 276 -8.62 43.18 -16.97
CA ASP A 276 -7.90 43.37 -15.71
C ASP A 276 -8.88 43.67 -14.56
N LYS A 277 -9.74 42.69 -14.25
CA LYS A 277 -10.84 42.85 -13.28
C LYS A 277 -10.68 41.88 -12.11
N PRO A 278 -9.67 42.06 -11.24
CA PRO A 278 -9.26 41.09 -10.21
C PRO A 278 -10.31 40.77 -9.14
N ALA A 279 -11.37 41.57 -9.03
CA ALA A 279 -12.48 41.38 -8.09
C ALA A 279 -13.75 40.78 -8.73
N LEU A 280 -13.79 40.68 -10.07
CA LEU A 280 -14.96 40.23 -10.82
C LEU A 280 -14.99 38.70 -10.94
N ASP A 281 -16.12 38.10 -10.63
CA ASP A 281 -16.39 36.68 -10.88
C ASP A 281 -16.92 36.50 -12.32
N TYR A 282 -16.80 35.31 -12.91
CA TYR A 282 -17.23 34.99 -14.27
C TYR A 282 -16.50 35.82 -15.34
N VAL A 283 -15.18 35.64 -15.42
CA VAL A 283 -14.31 36.39 -16.33
C VAL A 283 -13.98 35.57 -17.56
N GLY A 284 -14.24 36.16 -18.73
CA GLY A 284 -13.94 35.68 -20.07
C GLY A 284 -14.58 36.62 -21.10
N ILE A 285 -14.37 36.39 -22.40
CA ILE A 285 -15.12 37.14 -23.43
C ILE A 285 -16.63 37.01 -23.16
N PHE A 286 -17.06 35.78 -22.89
CA PHE A 286 -18.35 35.46 -22.27
C PHE A 286 -18.13 35.20 -20.78
N GLY A 287 -18.87 35.85 -19.89
CA GLY A 287 -18.77 35.61 -18.45
C GLY A 287 -19.45 34.31 -18.06
N SER A 288 -20.74 34.16 -18.40
CA SER A 288 -21.49 32.92 -18.21
C SER A 288 -22.36 32.60 -19.44
N THR A 289 -22.44 31.33 -19.82
CA THR A 289 -23.27 30.86 -20.94
C THR A 289 -24.38 29.93 -20.45
N ALA A 290 -25.58 30.05 -21.00
CA ALA A 290 -26.74 29.26 -20.62
C ALA A 290 -26.66 27.82 -21.18
N SER A 291 -27.44 26.90 -20.61
CA SER A 291 -27.46 25.49 -21.06
C SER A 291 -27.85 25.31 -22.53
N ALA A 292 -28.65 26.22 -23.09
CA ALA A 292 -29.03 26.20 -24.50
C ALA A 292 -28.07 26.96 -25.41
N SER A 293 -27.10 27.72 -24.88
CA SER A 293 -26.18 28.53 -25.70
C SER A 293 -25.27 27.67 -26.58
N LYS A 294 -24.80 28.26 -27.70
CA LYS A 294 -23.81 27.64 -28.60
C LYS A 294 -22.77 28.67 -29.03
N ILE A 295 -21.49 28.30 -28.95
CA ILE A 295 -20.36 29.08 -29.46
C ILE A 295 -19.56 28.17 -30.38
N GLU A 296 -19.44 28.50 -31.67
CA GLU A 296 -18.78 27.63 -32.64
C GLU A 296 -17.90 28.36 -33.66
N ASN A 297 -16.91 27.64 -34.20
CA ASN A 297 -16.01 28.08 -35.29
C ASN A 297 -15.36 29.44 -35.00
N ILE A 298 -14.72 29.54 -33.84
CA ILE A 298 -14.19 30.80 -33.31
C ILE A 298 -12.66 30.74 -33.18
N THR A 299 -11.97 31.78 -33.63
CA THR A 299 -10.53 31.96 -33.41
C THR A 299 -10.30 33.21 -32.57
N VAL A 300 -9.63 33.08 -31.42
CA VAL A 300 -9.31 34.20 -30.51
C VAL A 300 -7.82 34.22 -30.25
N ASP A 301 -7.14 35.30 -30.66
CA ASP A 301 -5.72 35.51 -30.41
C ASP A 301 -5.49 36.68 -29.44
N LEU A 302 -5.16 36.31 -28.20
CA LEU A 302 -4.86 37.20 -27.07
C LEU A 302 -3.34 37.20 -26.79
N THR A 303 -2.52 37.05 -27.82
CA THR A 303 -1.05 37.15 -27.69
C THR A 303 -0.67 38.50 -27.11
N GLY A 304 0.13 38.49 -26.03
CA GLY A 304 0.53 39.68 -25.29
C GLY A 304 -0.53 40.26 -24.35
N GLN A 305 -1.75 39.70 -24.31
CA GLN A 305 -2.85 40.20 -23.49
C GLN A 305 -3.07 39.35 -22.23
N ASN A 306 -3.53 40.00 -21.15
CA ASN A 306 -3.77 39.36 -19.87
C ASN A 306 -5.26 39.30 -19.55
N ILE A 307 -5.68 38.17 -18.97
CA ILE A 307 -7.02 37.99 -18.40
C ILE A 307 -6.89 37.81 -16.89
N VAL A 308 -7.41 38.75 -16.12
CA VAL A 308 -7.36 38.78 -14.65
C VAL A 308 -8.78 38.86 -14.12
N GLY A 309 -9.15 37.87 -13.31
CA GLY A 309 -10.45 37.76 -12.65
C GLY A 309 -10.34 37.29 -11.20
N LYS A 310 -11.48 37.19 -10.52
CA LYS A 310 -11.60 36.58 -9.19
C LYS A 310 -11.88 35.09 -9.33
N SER A 311 -13.13 34.67 -9.45
CA SER A 311 -13.54 33.27 -9.61
C SER A 311 -14.12 32.99 -10.99
N ASN A 312 -14.01 31.76 -11.48
CA ASN A 312 -14.48 31.35 -12.81
C ASN A 312 -13.83 32.21 -13.90
N ALA A 313 -12.49 32.19 -13.95
CA ALA A 313 -11.71 32.93 -14.94
C ALA A 313 -11.27 32.00 -16.07
N GLY A 314 -11.58 32.37 -17.32
CA GLY A 314 -11.08 31.75 -18.53
C GLY A 314 -11.00 32.74 -19.69
N SER A 315 -10.31 32.40 -20.77
CA SER A 315 -10.17 33.31 -21.92
C SER A 315 -11.49 33.49 -22.67
N LEU A 316 -12.16 32.39 -23.02
CA LEU A 316 -13.39 32.43 -23.80
C LEU A 316 -14.63 32.54 -22.92
N ALA A 317 -14.74 31.69 -21.90
CA ALA A 317 -15.92 31.61 -21.04
C ALA A 317 -15.56 31.53 -19.55
N GLY A 318 -16.06 32.42 -18.71
CA GLY A 318 -15.91 32.25 -17.26
C GLY A 318 -16.58 30.96 -16.76
N SER A 319 -17.85 30.78 -17.13
CA SER A 319 -18.64 29.57 -16.93
C SER A 319 -19.32 29.14 -18.23
N ASN A 320 -19.10 27.92 -18.68
CA ASN A 320 -19.77 27.33 -19.83
C ASN A 320 -20.93 26.42 -19.39
N GLY A 321 -22.17 26.86 -19.59
CA GLY A 321 -23.36 26.02 -19.44
C GLY A 321 -23.77 25.30 -20.74
N GLY A 322 -23.44 25.87 -21.90
CA GLY A 322 -23.86 25.38 -23.22
C GLY A 322 -22.77 24.61 -23.99
N SER A 323 -22.77 24.73 -25.32
CA SER A 323 -21.81 24.02 -26.18
C SER A 323 -20.75 24.95 -26.79
N ILE A 324 -19.47 24.61 -26.64
CA ILE A 324 -18.34 25.25 -27.34
C ILE A 324 -17.75 24.24 -28.33
N SER A 325 -17.64 24.60 -29.61
CA SER A 325 -17.08 23.69 -30.62
C SER A 325 -16.20 24.37 -31.68
N ASN A 326 -15.14 23.70 -32.15
CA ASN A 326 -14.24 24.23 -33.18
C ASN A 326 -13.67 25.60 -32.77
N ALA A 327 -13.01 25.65 -31.61
CA ALA A 327 -12.43 26.88 -31.08
C ALA A 327 -10.90 26.82 -31.19
N GLU A 328 -10.26 27.93 -31.54
CA GLU A 328 -8.81 28.09 -31.54
C GLU A 328 -8.43 29.32 -30.71
N ILE A 329 -7.79 29.11 -29.56
CA ILE A 329 -7.51 30.16 -28.60
C ILE A 329 -6.03 30.26 -28.30
N VAL A 330 -5.48 31.47 -28.36
CA VAL A 330 -4.12 31.80 -27.93
C VAL A 330 -4.21 32.88 -26.85
N VAL A 331 -3.49 32.72 -25.73
CA VAL A 331 -3.50 33.69 -24.63
C VAL A 331 -2.17 33.73 -23.88
N GLU A 332 -1.71 34.93 -23.53
CA GLU A 332 -0.44 35.11 -22.81
C GLU A 332 -0.58 34.69 -21.34
N THR A 333 -1.42 35.37 -20.56
CA THR A 333 -1.64 34.99 -19.15
C THR A 333 -3.11 35.02 -18.73
N ILE A 334 -3.46 34.06 -17.87
CA ILE A 334 -4.74 34.04 -17.15
C ILE A 334 -4.44 34.00 -15.66
N THR A 335 -5.01 34.93 -14.90
CA THR A 335 -4.87 35.02 -13.44
C THR A 335 -6.25 35.03 -12.79
N GLY A 336 -6.49 34.10 -11.88
CA GLY A 336 -7.68 34.10 -11.02
C GLY A 336 -7.32 34.25 -9.55
N ASN A 337 -7.91 35.23 -8.87
CA ASN A 337 -7.69 35.49 -7.44
C ASN A 337 -8.56 34.62 -6.51
N GLY A 338 -9.36 33.71 -7.06
CA GLY A 338 -10.21 32.78 -6.31
C GLY A 338 -10.87 31.72 -7.20
N GLY A 339 -11.60 30.80 -6.58
CA GLY A 339 -12.45 29.81 -7.27
C GLY A 339 -11.75 28.98 -8.36
N ASN A 340 -12.36 28.93 -9.55
CA ASN A 340 -11.93 28.09 -10.66
C ASN A 340 -11.23 28.91 -11.75
N VAL A 341 -10.09 28.43 -12.24
CA VAL A 341 -9.29 29.11 -13.27
C VAL A 341 -8.92 28.12 -14.36
N GLY A 342 -9.21 28.44 -15.62
CA GLY A 342 -8.88 27.61 -16.77
C GLY A 342 -8.41 28.39 -17.97
N GLY A 343 -7.64 27.75 -18.86
CA GLY A 343 -7.19 28.38 -20.11
C GLY A 343 -8.35 28.82 -21.01
N LEU A 344 -9.29 27.92 -21.27
CA LEU A 344 -10.50 28.18 -22.05
C LEU A 344 -11.65 28.64 -21.17
N THR A 345 -11.88 27.91 -20.08
CA THR A 345 -13.00 28.20 -19.19
C THR A 345 -12.69 28.00 -17.71
N GLY A 346 -13.21 28.86 -16.85
CA GLY A 346 -13.14 28.66 -15.41
C GLY A 346 -13.91 27.40 -14.99
N SER A 347 -15.19 27.31 -15.37
CA SER A 347 -16.07 26.16 -15.07
C SER A 347 -16.78 25.65 -16.33
N ASN A 348 -16.72 24.34 -16.57
CA ASN A 348 -17.48 23.68 -17.63
C ASN A 348 -18.60 22.81 -17.05
N PHE A 349 -19.85 23.21 -17.30
CA PHE A 349 -21.06 22.44 -17.02
C PHE A 349 -21.68 21.85 -18.30
N GLY A 350 -21.39 22.43 -19.45
CA GLY A 350 -21.85 21.99 -20.76
C GLY A 350 -20.85 21.12 -21.53
N SER A 351 -20.86 21.20 -22.86
CA SER A 351 -20.02 20.37 -23.73
C SER A 351 -18.95 21.18 -24.47
N ILE A 352 -17.71 20.69 -24.49
CA ILE A 352 -16.60 21.27 -25.26
C ILE A 352 -16.08 20.22 -26.24
N PHE A 353 -16.03 20.56 -27.53
CA PHE A 353 -15.62 19.67 -28.61
C PHE A 353 -14.63 20.35 -29.56
N ASN A 354 -13.50 19.71 -29.88
CA ASN A 354 -12.53 20.23 -30.85
C ASN A 354 -12.10 21.69 -30.57
N ALA A 355 -11.58 21.96 -29.36
CA ALA A 355 -11.11 23.28 -28.96
C ALA A 355 -9.61 23.28 -28.69
N ASN A 356 -8.82 23.87 -29.58
CA ASN A 356 -7.36 23.99 -29.45
C ASN A 356 -7.03 25.23 -28.61
N VAL A 357 -6.24 25.06 -27.56
CA VAL A 357 -5.88 26.15 -26.63
C VAL A 357 -4.38 26.18 -26.43
N THR A 358 -3.79 27.35 -26.67
CA THR A 358 -2.40 27.67 -26.37
C THR A 358 -2.36 28.78 -25.33
N VAL A 359 -1.97 28.45 -24.10
CA VAL A 359 -1.83 29.42 -23.00
C VAL A 359 -0.40 29.43 -22.50
N LYS A 360 0.24 30.59 -22.30
CA LYS A 360 1.63 30.61 -21.79
C LYS A 360 1.72 30.50 -20.27
N THR A 361 0.81 31.14 -19.51
CA THR A 361 0.77 31.01 -18.05
C THR A 361 -0.66 31.02 -17.51
N VAL A 362 -0.98 30.08 -16.61
CA VAL A 362 -2.20 30.11 -15.81
C VAL A 362 -1.83 30.20 -14.33
N THR A 363 -2.30 31.23 -13.65
CA THR A 363 -2.08 31.44 -12.21
C THR A 363 -3.42 31.47 -11.47
N GLY A 364 -3.57 30.67 -10.41
CA GLY A 364 -4.76 30.69 -9.58
C GLY A 364 -4.48 30.78 -8.09
N GLN A 365 -5.35 31.47 -7.35
CA GLN A 365 -5.38 31.43 -5.88
C GLN A 365 -6.52 30.57 -5.34
N GLY A 366 -7.42 30.10 -6.22
CA GLY A 366 -8.53 29.22 -5.87
C GLY A 366 -8.21 27.73 -5.96
N ASP A 367 -9.20 26.91 -5.56
CA ASP A 367 -9.04 25.47 -5.36
C ASP A 367 -8.90 24.65 -6.64
N ASN A 368 -9.34 25.16 -7.80
CA ASN A 368 -9.35 24.38 -9.05
C ASN A 368 -8.68 25.17 -10.18
N VAL A 369 -7.48 24.75 -10.58
CA VAL A 369 -6.69 25.44 -11.60
C VAL A 369 -6.27 24.46 -12.69
N GLY A 370 -6.68 24.71 -13.92
CA GLY A 370 -6.35 23.91 -15.09
C GLY A 370 -5.75 24.74 -16.21
N GLY A 371 -4.88 24.15 -17.04
CA GLY A 371 -4.43 24.82 -18.26
C GLY A 371 -5.53 24.94 -19.33
N PHE A 372 -6.61 24.17 -19.24
CA PHE A 372 -7.76 24.21 -20.15
C PHE A 372 -9.05 24.57 -19.42
N ALA A 373 -9.39 23.84 -18.36
CA ALA A 373 -10.56 24.13 -17.52
C ALA A 373 -10.24 24.04 -16.03
N GLY A 374 -10.72 24.96 -15.22
CA GLY A 374 -10.57 24.89 -13.77
C GLY A 374 -11.39 23.74 -13.19
N TYR A 375 -12.70 23.78 -13.39
CA TYR A 375 -13.65 22.78 -12.91
C TYR A 375 -14.47 22.20 -14.08
N ASN A 376 -14.60 20.87 -14.15
CA ASN A 376 -15.38 20.19 -15.18
C ASN A 376 -16.46 19.28 -14.55
N LEU A 377 -17.73 19.59 -14.79
CA LEU A 377 -18.87 18.72 -14.50
C LEU A 377 -19.57 18.24 -15.79
N GLY A 378 -19.29 18.88 -16.93
CA GLY A 378 -19.80 18.51 -18.25
C GLY A 378 -18.85 17.64 -19.06
N THR A 379 -18.96 17.67 -20.39
CA THR A 379 -18.14 16.84 -21.29
C THR A 379 -17.05 17.65 -21.96
N ILE A 380 -15.83 17.13 -21.96
CA ILE A 380 -14.70 17.63 -22.76
C ILE A 380 -14.19 16.49 -23.63
N SER A 381 -14.33 16.61 -24.94
CA SER A 381 -13.64 15.75 -25.91
C SER A 381 -12.35 16.43 -26.31
N THR A 382 -11.21 15.75 -26.08
CA THR A 382 -9.89 16.34 -26.25
C THR A 382 -9.68 16.88 -27.66
N PRO A 383 -9.02 18.04 -27.82
CA PRO A 383 -8.64 18.56 -29.13
C PRO A 383 -7.51 17.75 -29.75
N ASP A 384 -7.35 17.86 -31.06
CA ASP A 384 -6.19 17.30 -31.77
C ASP A 384 -4.86 17.89 -31.26
N SER A 385 -4.90 19.12 -30.72
CA SER A 385 -3.74 19.79 -30.12
C SER A 385 -4.09 20.61 -28.87
N PHE A 386 -3.30 20.47 -27.82
CA PHE A 386 -3.36 21.32 -26.62
C PHE A 386 -1.94 21.66 -26.18
N SER A 387 -1.68 22.94 -25.86
CA SER A 387 -0.38 23.40 -25.40
C SER A 387 -0.55 24.37 -24.23
N ALA A 388 -0.48 23.84 -23.01
CA ALA A 388 -0.33 24.70 -21.83
C ALA A 388 1.14 25.00 -21.55
N GLY A 389 1.36 26.26 -21.20
CA GLY A 389 2.56 26.75 -20.56
C GLY A 389 2.49 26.52 -19.04
N THR A 390 3.10 27.40 -18.24
CA THR A 390 3.26 27.13 -16.80
C THR A 390 1.93 27.26 -16.07
N VAL A 391 1.52 26.25 -15.30
CA VAL A 391 0.32 26.30 -14.45
C VAL A 391 0.78 26.38 -12.99
N THR A 392 0.36 27.44 -12.29
CA THR A 392 0.74 27.66 -10.88
C THR A 392 -0.50 27.96 -10.03
N SER A 393 -0.64 27.29 -8.89
CA SER A 393 -1.67 27.62 -7.92
C SER A 393 -1.15 27.60 -6.48
N THR A 394 -1.79 28.39 -5.63
CA THR A 394 -1.68 28.25 -4.17
C THR A 394 -2.77 27.35 -3.58
N GLY A 395 -3.80 27.01 -4.38
CA GLY A 395 -4.87 26.10 -4.04
C GLY A 395 -4.55 24.62 -4.29
N ASN A 396 -5.58 23.79 -4.15
CA ASN A 396 -5.44 22.34 -4.07
C ASN A 396 -5.38 21.67 -5.46
N ASN A 397 -6.51 21.61 -6.18
CA ASN A 397 -6.66 20.78 -7.37
C ASN A 397 -6.03 21.47 -8.58
N VAL A 398 -4.80 21.10 -8.91
CA VAL A 398 -4.04 21.70 -10.01
C VAL A 398 -3.74 20.67 -11.08
N GLY A 399 -4.18 20.91 -12.31
CA GLY A 399 -3.87 20.09 -13.47
C GLY A 399 -3.29 20.90 -14.61
N GLY A 400 -2.39 20.31 -15.40
CA GLY A 400 -1.96 20.94 -16.65
C GLY A 400 -3.10 21.10 -17.66
N PHE A 401 -4.14 20.26 -17.58
CA PHE A 401 -5.34 20.33 -18.44
C PHE A 401 -6.58 20.72 -17.61
N VAL A 402 -6.97 19.91 -16.63
CA VAL A 402 -8.16 20.15 -15.81
C VAL A 402 -7.80 20.21 -14.32
N GLY A 403 -8.25 21.23 -13.61
CA GLY A 403 -8.06 21.30 -12.15
C GLY A 403 -8.82 20.18 -11.44
N ASN A 404 -10.15 20.18 -11.55
CA ASN A 404 -11.04 19.18 -10.95
C ASN A 404 -12.05 18.64 -11.97
N ASN A 405 -11.98 17.35 -12.27
CA ASN A 405 -12.97 16.62 -13.06
C ASN A 405 -13.99 15.98 -12.11
N ALA A 406 -15.16 16.58 -11.99
CA ALA A 406 -16.12 16.32 -10.93
C ALA A 406 -17.28 15.42 -11.35
N ALA A 407 -17.83 14.62 -10.44
CA ALA A 407 -19.16 14.02 -10.57
C ALA A 407 -20.10 14.50 -9.47
N LEU A 408 -21.39 14.62 -9.79
CA LEU A 408 -22.44 14.84 -8.82
C LEU A 408 -22.93 13.48 -8.29
N ILE A 409 -22.80 13.30 -6.98
CA ILE A 409 -23.17 12.07 -6.28
C ILE A 409 -24.27 12.40 -5.28
N GLU A 410 -25.44 11.79 -5.45
CA GLU A 410 -26.53 11.85 -4.47
C GLU A 410 -26.88 10.43 -4.03
N ASN A 411 -26.97 10.19 -2.72
CA ASN A 411 -27.32 8.88 -2.16
C ASN A 411 -26.48 7.71 -2.72
N SER A 412 -25.19 7.96 -2.95
CA SER A 412 -24.24 7.00 -3.54
C SER A 412 -24.54 6.58 -4.99
N VAL A 413 -25.37 7.34 -5.72
CA VAL A 413 -25.64 7.18 -7.15
C VAL A 413 -25.05 8.39 -7.88
N ILE A 414 -24.36 8.13 -9.00
CA ILE A 414 -23.87 9.18 -9.89
C ILE A 414 -25.06 9.70 -10.70
N ILE A 415 -25.38 10.98 -10.54
CA ILE A 415 -26.44 11.65 -11.32
C ILE A 415 -25.89 12.23 -12.62
N THR A 416 -24.75 12.90 -12.52
CA THR A 416 -23.99 13.41 -13.66
C THR A 416 -22.50 13.32 -13.35
N SER A 417 -21.68 13.15 -14.39
CA SER A 417 -20.23 13.09 -14.23
C SER A 417 -19.53 13.86 -15.33
N GLY A 418 -18.62 14.74 -14.91
CA GLY A 418 -17.59 15.32 -15.74
C GLY A 418 -16.91 14.21 -16.52
N THR A 419 -17.01 14.29 -17.84
CA THR A 419 -16.52 13.26 -18.76
C THR A 419 -15.38 13.83 -19.57
N LEU A 420 -14.20 13.21 -19.46
CA LEU A 420 -13.05 13.48 -20.30
C LEU A 420 -12.92 12.35 -21.33
N GLU A 421 -13.16 12.68 -22.60
CA GLU A 421 -12.99 11.78 -23.74
C GLU A 421 -11.66 12.07 -24.42
N MET A 422 -10.70 11.16 -24.24
CA MET A 422 -9.36 11.31 -24.80
C MET A 422 -9.21 10.50 -26.07
N THR A 423 -8.83 11.17 -27.17
CA THR A 423 -8.73 10.58 -28.51
C THR A 423 -7.32 10.62 -29.10
N SER A 424 -6.42 11.42 -28.51
CA SER A 424 -5.04 11.65 -28.95
C SER A 424 -4.05 11.74 -27.76
N PRO A 425 -2.74 11.48 -27.97
CA PRO A 425 -1.70 11.76 -26.96
C PRO A 425 -1.63 13.25 -26.61
N LEU A 426 -1.37 13.57 -25.33
CA LEU A 426 -1.24 14.95 -24.85
C LEU A 426 0.18 15.24 -24.35
N THR A 427 0.70 16.41 -24.70
CA THR A 427 2.04 16.86 -24.29
C THR A 427 1.98 18.22 -23.58
N PHE A 428 2.67 18.34 -22.46
CA PHE A 428 2.83 19.59 -21.70
C PHE A 428 4.32 19.95 -21.67
N SER A 429 4.68 21.15 -22.12
CA SER A 429 6.10 21.53 -22.24
C SER A 429 6.62 22.34 -21.04
N LYS A 430 5.75 22.65 -20.07
CA LYS A 430 6.03 23.55 -18.95
C LYS A 430 5.55 22.99 -17.60
N PRO A 431 6.13 23.44 -16.48
CA PRO A 431 5.87 22.84 -15.18
C PRO A 431 4.47 23.12 -14.64
N VAL A 432 4.00 22.24 -13.75
CA VAL A 432 2.75 22.40 -12.99
C VAL A 432 3.10 22.49 -11.49
N PHE A 433 2.69 23.57 -10.85
CA PHE A 433 2.96 23.87 -9.43
C PHE A 433 1.65 24.05 -8.65
N GLY A 434 1.53 23.39 -7.50
CA GLY A 434 0.35 23.54 -6.65
C GLY A 434 0.59 23.23 -5.17
N ASN A 435 -0.48 23.27 -4.38
CA ASN A 435 -0.45 22.83 -2.98
C ASN A 435 -0.72 21.32 -2.89
N SER A 436 -1.98 20.89 -2.89
CA SER A 436 -2.40 19.50 -2.64
C SER A 436 -3.28 18.95 -3.76
N TYR A 437 -2.95 17.78 -4.33
CA TYR A 437 -3.63 17.20 -5.51
C TYR A 437 -3.20 17.88 -6.81
N VAL A 438 -1.90 17.82 -7.04
CA VAL A 438 -1.24 18.34 -8.25
C VAL A 438 -1.02 17.20 -9.23
N GLY A 439 -1.64 17.28 -10.40
CA GLY A 439 -1.44 16.34 -11.50
C GLY A 439 -0.84 17.02 -12.72
N GLY A 440 -0.04 16.29 -13.50
CA GLY A 440 0.42 16.81 -14.78
C GLY A 440 -0.74 17.06 -15.76
N MET A 441 -1.80 16.25 -15.73
CA MET A 441 -3.00 16.48 -16.53
C MET A 441 -4.20 16.92 -15.69
N ILE A 442 -4.50 16.19 -14.62
CA ILE A 442 -5.71 16.39 -13.81
C ILE A 442 -5.35 16.55 -12.33
N GLY A 443 -5.79 17.61 -11.67
CA GLY A 443 -5.57 17.74 -10.22
C GLY A 443 -6.33 16.68 -9.42
N HIS A 444 -7.66 16.73 -9.49
CA HIS A 444 -8.56 15.83 -8.77
C HIS A 444 -9.62 15.22 -9.72
N ASN A 445 -9.87 13.92 -9.58
CA ASN A 445 -10.86 13.20 -10.37
C ASN A 445 -11.90 12.48 -9.50
N THR A 446 -13.16 12.89 -9.67
CA THR A 446 -14.36 12.17 -9.22
C THR A 446 -15.29 11.80 -10.37
N GLY A 447 -15.04 12.35 -11.56
CA GLY A 447 -15.75 12.07 -12.80
C GLY A 447 -15.24 10.88 -13.61
N LYS A 448 -15.77 10.77 -14.82
CA LYS A 448 -15.46 9.71 -15.78
C LYS A 448 -14.33 10.12 -16.70
N ILE A 449 -13.39 9.21 -16.91
CA ILE A 449 -12.36 9.34 -17.94
C ILE A 449 -12.56 8.15 -18.88
N THR A 450 -12.90 8.44 -20.14
CA THR A 450 -13.15 7.41 -21.15
C THR A 450 -12.12 7.46 -22.25
N ASN A 451 -11.63 6.26 -22.59
CA ASN A 451 -10.84 6.03 -23.78
C ASN A 451 -11.68 5.23 -24.78
N MET A 452 -11.65 5.60 -26.06
CA MET A 452 -12.54 5.05 -27.09
C MET A 452 -12.13 3.65 -27.59
N SER A 453 -10.92 3.13 -27.28
CA SER A 453 -10.60 1.72 -27.58
C SER A 453 -9.35 1.17 -26.87
N LEU A 454 -9.25 -0.17 -26.84
CA LEU A 454 -8.06 -0.96 -26.48
C LEU A 454 -6.83 -0.71 -27.37
N GLU A 455 -7.02 -0.13 -28.56
CA GLU A 455 -5.96 0.11 -29.56
C GLU A 455 -5.29 1.48 -29.36
N ASN A 456 -5.93 2.39 -28.63
CA ASN A 456 -5.49 3.77 -28.45
C ASN A 456 -4.91 3.99 -27.05
N VAL A 457 -3.67 3.57 -26.78
CA VAL A 457 -3.00 3.89 -25.49
C VAL A 457 -2.79 5.40 -25.38
N ILE A 458 -3.38 6.02 -24.35
CA ILE A 458 -3.18 7.44 -24.07
C ILE A 458 -1.79 7.61 -23.48
N THR A 459 -0.93 8.34 -24.19
CA THR A 459 0.39 8.73 -23.68
C THR A 459 0.36 10.19 -23.26
N VAL A 460 0.74 10.44 -22.01
CA VAL A 460 0.92 11.78 -21.47
C VAL A 460 2.40 12.03 -21.21
N THR A 461 2.93 13.08 -21.84
CA THR A 461 4.34 13.48 -21.73
C THR A 461 4.47 14.92 -21.24
N SER A 462 5.26 15.13 -20.20
CA SER A 462 5.65 16.43 -19.67
C SER A 462 7.17 16.53 -19.71
N GLU A 463 7.70 17.55 -20.40
CA GLU A 463 9.14 17.84 -20.42
C GLU A 463 9.62 18.54 -19.13
N ALA A 464 8.69 18.96 -18.27
CA ALA A 464 8.94 19.72 -17.06
C ALA A 464 8.38 19.03 -15.80
N ALA A 465 8.95 19.36 -14.64
CA ALA A 465 8.60 18.73 -13.37
C ALA A 465 7.17 19.09 -12.92
N VAL A 466 6.44 18.08 -12.43
CA VAL A 466 5.20 18.30 -11.66
C VAL A 466 5.58 18.41 -10.19
N SER A 467 5.22 19.53 -9.55
CA SER A 467 5.62 19.80 -8.16
C SER A 467 4.47 20.28 -7.27
N GLY A 468 4.43 19.76 -6.06
CA GLY A 468 3.44 20.16 -5.06
C GLY A 468 4.00 20.16 -3.63
N THR A 469 3.29 20.84 -2.73
CA THR A 469 3.70 21.01 -1.33
C THR A 469 2.84 20.21 -0.32
N GLY A 470 1.74 19.58 -0.76
CA GLY A 470 0.74 18.93 0.09
C GLY A 470 0.27 17.52 -0.33
N GLY A 471 -1.02 17.20 -0.16
CA GLY A 471 -1.55 15.83 0.05
C GLY A 471 -1.45 14.78 -1.07
N GLY A 472 -1.06 15.16 -2.29
CA GLY A 472 -0.97 14.24 -3.42
C GLY A 472 -0.36 14.89 -4.65
N VAL A 473 0.67 14.29 -5.21
CA VAL A 473 1.32 14.79 -6.44
C VAL A 473 1.53 13.62 -7.39
N GLY A 474 1.03 13.73 -8.62
CA GLY A 474 1.20 12.69 -9.63
C GLY A 474 1.52 13.21 -11.02
N GLY A 475 2.19 12.39 -11.82
CA GLY A 475 2.53 12.78 -13.19
C GLY A 475 1.31 12.90 -14.09
N PHE A 476 0.26 12.09 -13.88
CA PHE A 476 -1.02 12.23 -14.58
C PHE A 476 -2.07 12.89 -13.69
N MET A 477 -2.27 12.35 -12.49
CA MET A 477 -3.31 12.79 -11.55
C MET A 477 -2.78 13.09 -10.14
N GLY A 478 -3.29 14.15 -9.50
CA GLY A 478 -3.04 14.39 -8.07
C GLY A 478 -3.81 13.40 -7.19
N TYR A 479 -5.12 13.30 -7.39
CA TYR A 479 -6.02 12.41 -6.64
C TYR A 479 -7.11 11.79 -7.52
N ASN A 480 -7.26 10.47 -7.46
CA ASN A 480 -8.37 9.72 -8.04
C ASN A 480 -9.28 9.10 -6.95
N THR A 481 -10.58 9.43 -6.99
CA THR A 481 -11.56 8.96 -6.02
C THR A 481 -12.23 7.63 -6.42
N ALA A 482 -12.87 6.95 -5.47
CA ALA A 482 -13.62 5.71 -5.71
C ALA A 482 -14.83 5.87 -6.65
N SER A 483 -15.42 7.07 -6.71
CA SER A 483 -16.46 7.41 -7.66
C SER A 483 -15.92 7.76 -9.05
N GLY A 484 -14.62 8.07 -9.14
CA GLY A 484 -13.91 8.19 -10.40
C GLY A 484 -13.80 6.84 -11.10
N THR A 485 -14.03 6.79 -12.41
CA THR A 485 -14.05 5.53 -13.16
C THR A 485 -12.73 4.80 -13.18
N THR A 486 -12.78 3.48 -13.46
CA THR A 486 -11.63 2.62 -13.67
C THR A 486 -10.65 3.26 -14.65
N LEU A 487 -9.46 3.61 -14.17
CA LEU A 487 -8.43 4.23 -14.99
C LEU A 487 -7.78 3.16 -15.87
N SER A 488 -7.94 3.26 -17.19
CA SER A 488 -7.38 2.26 -18.12
C SER A 488 -6.68 2.80 -19.35
N TYR A 489 -5.63 2.06 -19.76
CA TYR A 489 -4.82 2.30 -20.96
C TYR A 489 -4.11 3.67 -20.96
N ILE A 490 -3.58 4.08 -19.81
CA ILE A 490 -2.84 5.33 -19.65
C ILE A 490 -1.37 5.06 -19.38
N THR A 491 -0.51 5.81 -20.08
CA THR A 491 0.94 5.80 -19.91
C THR A 491 1.44 7.21 -19.64
N THR A 492 2.25 7.39 -18.59
CA THR A 492 2.90 8.67 -18.26
C THR A 492 4.43 8.55 -18.28
N GLN A 493 5.11 9.58 -18.77
CA GLN A 493 6.58 9.64 -18.80
C GLN A 493 7.16 10.74 -17.90
N ASN A 494 6.33 11.34 -17.05
CA ASN A 494 6.63 12.61 -16.37
C ASN A 494 7.51 12.40 -15.15
N ASP A 495 8.58 13.19 -15.03
CA ASP A 495 9.34 13.28 -13.78
C ASP A 495 8.54 14.10 -12.75
N VAL A 496 8.40 13.56 -11.53
CA VAL A 496 7.56 14.11 -10.45
C VAL A 496 8.43 14.45 -9.26
N THR A 497 8.32 15.68 -8.73
CA THR A 497 9.12 16.13 -7.58
C THR A 497 8.24 16.80 -6.52
N ALA A 498 8.18 16.27 -5.30
CA ALA A 498 7.41 16.87 -4.22
C ALA A 498 8.16 16.81 -2.88
N MET A 499 8.81 17.92 -2.51
CA MET A 499 9.68 17.98 -1.32
C MET A 499 8.93 17.92 0.01
N ASN A 500 7.62 18.22 0.03
CA ASN A 500 6.76 18.18 1.22
C ASN A 500 5.48 17.35 1.02
N GLY A 501 5.34 16.67 -0.13
CA GLY A 501 4.09 16.01 -0.50
C GLY A 501 3.81 14.71 0.26
N ALA A 502 2.56 14.51 0.71
CA ALA A 502 2.10 13.34 1.43
C ALA A 502 1.50 12.27 0.50
N GLY A 503 2.25 11.84 -0.53
CA GLY A 503 1.77 10.88 -1.54
C GLY A 503 2.23 11.27 -2.93
N VAL A 504 3.34 10.70 -3.38
CA VAL A 504 3.98 11.09 -4.65
C VAL A 504 4.02 9.90 -5.59
N GLY A 505 3.35 9.98 -6.73
CA GLY A 505 3.28 8.89 -7.71
C GLY A 505 3.76 9.33 -9.09
N GLY A 506 4.40 8.43 -9.85
CA GLY A 506 4.68 8.75 -11.26
C GLY A 506 3.41 8.92 -12.10
N LEU A 507 2.34 8.20 -11.78
CA LEU A 507 1.02 8.32 -12.39
C LEU A 507 0.04 9.08 -11.50
N ILE A 508 -0.21 8.59 -10.29
CA ILE A 508 -1.21 9.18 -9.38
C ILE A 508 -0.62 9.41 -7.99
N GLY A 509 -0.78 10.60 -7.44
CA GLY A 509 -0.41 10.88 -6.05
C GLY A 509 -1.18 10.01 -5.06
N VAL A 510 -2.51 10.12 -5.08
CA VAL A 510 -3.42 9.36 -4.21
C VAL A 510 -4.49 8.65 -5.04
N ASN A 511 -4.75 7.37 -4.76
CA ASN A 511 -5.79 6.59 -5.41
C ASN A 511 -6.70 5.88 -4.41
N THR A 512 -8.01 6.01 -4.62
CA THR A 512 -9.06 5.26 -3.91
C THR A 512 -10.02 4.52 -4.86
N GLY A 513 -9.92 4.76 -6.16
CA GLY A 513 -10.69 4.06 -7.21
C GLY A 513 -9.91 2.92 -7.87
N ASP A 514 -10.50 2.32 -8.90
CA ASP A 514 -9.88 1.20 -9.60
C ASP A 514 -8.92 1.66 -10.70
N ILE A 515 -7.81 0.95 -10.86
CA ILE A 515 -6.82 1.17 -11.91
C ILE A 515 -6.54 -0.17 -12.60
N MET A 516 -6.63 -0.18 -13.93
CA MET A 516 -6.41 -1.37 -14.72
C MET A 516 -5.67 -1.03 -16.02
N TYR A 517 -4.59 -1.73 -16.40
CA TYR A 517 -3.85 -1.45 -17.65
C TYR A 517 -3.20 -0.05 -17.70
N ALA A 518 -2.51 0.37 -16.63
CA ALA A 518 -1.82 1.66 -16.58
C ALA A 518 -0.30 1.49 -16.45
N SER A 519 0.48 2.48 -16.93
CA SER A 519 1.93 2.47 -16.79
C SER A 519 2.60 3.83 -16.57
N ALA A 520 3.78 3.81 -15.95
CA ALA A 520 4.60 4.99 -15.70
C ALA A 520 6.11 4.71 -15.86
N CYS A 521 6.90 5.70 -16.27
CA CYS A 521 8.37 5.56 -16.36
C CYS A 521 9.20 6.75 -15.87
N GLY A 522 8.57 7.82 -15.38
CA GLY A 522 9.28 9.00 -14.86
C GLY A 522 10.02 8.75 -13.55
N ASN A 523 10.97 9.63 -13.24
CA ASN A 523 11.61 9.70 -11.93
C ASN A 523 10.66 10.30 -10.91
N VAL A 524 10.70 9.80 -9.67
CA VAL A 524 9.87 10.31 -8.58
C VAL A 524 10.77 10.72 -7.42
N ILE A 525 10.80 12.01 -7.11
CA ILE A 525 11.53 12.57 -5.97
C ILE A 525 10.50 13.04 -4.95
N GLY A 526 10.42 12.38 -3.80
CA GLY A 526 9.39 12.65 -2.78
C GLY A 526 9.94 12.76 -1.37
N ASN A 527 9.08 13.16 -0.43
CA ASN A 527 9.41 13.15 1.00
C ASN A 527 9.01 11.81 1.65
N GLN A 528 7.74 11.43 1.56
CA GLN A 528 7.17 10.21 2.13
C GLN A 528 6.13 9.62 1.17
N LYS A 529 5.76 8.34 1.37
CA LYS A 529 4.68 7.66 0.61
C LYS A 529 4.85 7.82 -0.90
N SER A 530 6.04 7.51 -1.40
CA SER A 530 6.38 7.72 -2.81
C SER A 530 6.49 6.40 -3.56
N GLY A 531 5.90 6.36 -4.75
CA GLY A 531 5.94 5.20 -5.63
C GLY A 531 6.13 5.57 -7.09
N GLY A 532 6.73 4.67 -7.88
CA GLY A 532 6.94 4.91 -9.30
C GLY A 532 5.66 5.00 -10.12
N LEU A 533 4.56 4.41 -9.65
CA LEU A 533 3.22 4.55 -10.24
C LEU A 533 2.30 5.34 -9.30
N LEU A 534 2.17 4.92 -8.04
CA LEU A 534 1.22 5.49 -7.08
C LEU A 534 1.92 5.94 -5.80
N GLY A 535 1.57 7.11 -5.27
CA GLY A 535 2.01 7.50 -3.93
C GLY A 535 1.30 6.68 -2.85
N THR A 536 -0.02 6.85 -2.76
CA THR A 536 -0.90 6.11 -1.84
C THR A 536 -2.01 5.39 -2.61
N ASN A 537 -2.31 4.15 -2.25
CA ASN A 537 -3.40 3.37 -2.82
C ASN A 537 -4.34 2.77 -1.75
N SER A 538 -5.64 2.82 -2.03
CA SER A 538 -6.69 2.13 -1.27
C SER A 538 -7.75 1.46 -2.14
N GLY A 539 -7.73 1.68 -3.46
CA GLY A 539 -8.59 0.99 -4.44
C GLY A 539 -7.94 -0.27 -5.01
N ASN A 540 -8.58 -0.88 -6.03
CA ASN A 540 -8.04 -2.06 -6.70
C ASN A 540 -7.12 -1.68 -7.86
N VAL A 541 -5.93 -2.28 -7.90
CA VAL A 541 -4.92 -2.03 -8.93
C VAL A 541 -4.60 -3.35 -9.60
N SER A 542 -4.79 -3.44 -10.92
CA SER A 542 -4.53 -4.67 -11.67
C SER A 542 -3.89 -4.42 -13.03
N TYR A 543 -3.05 -5.34 -13.50
CA TYR A 543 -2.42 -5.25 -14.83
C TYR A 543 -1.67 -3.92 -15.06
N VAL A 544 -0.97 -3.42 -14.05
CA VAL A 544 -0.21 -2.17 -14.12
C VAL A 544 1.28 -2.43 -14.19
N LYS A 545 2.06 -1.48 -14.71
CA LYS A 545 3.51 -1.63 -14.75
C LYS A 545 4.29 -0.34 -14.67
N THR A 546 5.50 -0.36 -14.09
CA THR A 546 6.50 0.64 -14.44
C THR A 546 7.34 0.15 -15.61
N VAL A 547 7.64 1.05 -16.56
CA VAL A 547 8.38 0.74 -17.79
C VAL A 547 9.65 1.57 -17.90
N LYS A 548 10.52 1.21 -18.84
CA LYS A 548 11.67 2.04 -19.21
C LYS A 548 11.23 3.18 -20.12
N LYS A 549 11.90 4.32 -20.00
CA LYS A 549 11.82 5.45 -20.94
C LYS A 549 12.29 5.01 -22.34
N ALA A 550 12.01 5.83 -23.35
CA ALA A 550 12.40 5.55 -24.74
C ALA A 550 13.92 5.39 -24.94
N ASP A 551 14.73 6.01 -24.08
CA ASP A 551 16.20 5.90 -24.05
C ASP A 551 16.71 4.60 -23.39
N GLY A 552 15.81 3.74 -22.92
CA GLY A 552 16.13 2.48 -22.24
C GLY A 552 16.43 2.61 -20.75
N THR A 553 16.36 3.82 -20.17
CA THR A 553 16.54 4.03 -18.74
C THR A 553 15.26 3.69 -17.97
N ALA A 554 15.39 3.07 -16.80
CA ALA A 554 14.26 2.88 -15.89
C ALA A 554 14.12 4.12 -14.99
N GLY A 555 12.89 4.46 -14.60
CA GLY A 555 12.66 5.48 -13.58
C GLY A 555 13.30 5.09 -12.23
N LYS A 556 13.56 6.11 -11.41
CA LYS A 556 14.03 5.94 -10.02
C LYS A 556 13.12 6.67 -9.05
N VAL A 557 12.80 6.03 -7.93
CA VAL A 557 12.12 6.65 -6.79
C VAL A 557 13.15 6.99 -5.73
N THR A 558 13.30 8.27 -5.41
CA THR A 558 14.25 8.78 -4.41
C THR A 558 13.50 9.57 -3.35
N THR A 559 13.68 9.22 -2.07
CA THR A 559 13.04 9.97 -0.98
C THR A 559 13.95 10.14 0.23
N THR A 560 13.66 11.15 1.03
CA THR A 560 14.33 11.39 2.33
C THR A 560 13.57 10.83 3.52
N GLY A 561 12.38 10.27 3.31
CA GLY A 561 11.50 9.76 4.37
C GLY A 561 11.14 8.28 4.24
N SER A 562 9.94 7.95 4.73
CA SER A 562 9.44 6.57 4.86
C SER A 562 8.40 6.22 3.79
N TYR A 563 8.16 4.92 3.62
CA TYR A 563 7.12 4.35 2.75
C TYR A 563 7.43 4.57 1.26
N VAL A 564 8.44 3.86 0.79
CA VAL A 564 9.00 4.04 -0.56
C VAL A 564 8.89 2.74 -1.33
N GLY A 565 8.15 2.76 -2.44
CA GLY A 565 7.97 1.60 -3.31
C GLY A 565 8.44 1.87 -4.72
N GLY A 566 8.87 0.86 -5.48
CA GLY A 566 9.08 1.01 -6.92
C GLY A 566 7.78 1.20 -7.69
N LEU A 567 6.67 0.64 -7.19
CA LEU A 567 5.33 0.85 -7.75
C LEU A 567 4.46 1.74 -6.85
N VAL A 568 4.32 1.40 -5.56
CA VAL A 568 3.41 2.07 -4.62
C VAL A 568 4.12 2.46 -3.33
N GLY A 569 4.02 3.71 -2.89
CA GLY A 569 4.57 4.13 -1.60
C GLY A 569 3.86 3.47 -0.42
N GLN A 570 2.56 3.75 -0.27
CA GLN A 570 1.68 3.16 0.75
C GLN A 570 0.48 2.47 0.12
N ASN A 571 0.21 1.21 0.52
CA ASN A 571 -0.93 0.44 0.03
C ASN A 571 -1.88 0.01 1.17
N SER A 572 -3.17 0.07 0.89
CA SER A 572 -4.27 -0.42 1.73
C SER A 572 -5.41 -1.08 0.92
N GLY A 573 -5.21 -1.22 -0.40
CA GLY A 573 -6.12 -1.88 -1.33
C GLY A 573 -5.50 -3.14 -1.94
N ASN A 574 -6.12 -3.69 -2.97
CA ASN A 574 -5.66 -4.90 -3.64
C ASN A 574 -4.75 -4.57 -4.82
N ILE A 575 -3.64 -5.29 -4.96
CA ILE A 575 -2.73 -5.19 -6.11
C ILE A 575 -2.57 -6.58 -6.72
N SER A 576 -2.81 -6.70 -8.03
CA SER A 576 -2.62 -7.96 -8.75
C SER A 576 -1.99 -7.74 -10.11
N TYR A 577 -1.24 -8.71 -10.62
CA TYR A 577 -0.66 -8.64 -11.97
C TYR A 577 0.12 -7.34 -12.22
N ALA A 578 0.89 -6.89 -11.23
CA ALA A 578 1.64 -5.66 -11.30
C ALA A 578 3.13 -5.92 -11.54
N GLU A 579 3.76 -5.11 -12.39
CA GLU A 579 5.17 -5.26 -12.75
C GLU A 579 5.95 -3.98 -12.43
N THR A 580 7.21 -4.10 -11.98
CA THR A 580 8.05 -2.91 -11.82
C THR A 580 9.51 -3.19 -12.13
N VAL A 581 10.13 -2.24 -12.85
CA VAL A 581 11.58 -2.20 -13.14
C VAL A 581 12.25 -0.99 -12.50
N THR A 582 11.54 -0.28 -11.62
CA THR A 582 11.95 0.99 -11.03
C THR A 582 12.87 0.75 -9.84
N SER A 583 14.01 1.44 -9.82
CA SER A 583 14.92 1.40 -8.67
C SER A 583 14.45 2.31 -7.55
N VAL A 584 14.81 1.98 -6.31
CA VAL A 584 14.27 2.64 -5.10
C VAL A 584 15.40 3.03 -4.15
N GLU A 585 15.38 4.27 -3.68
CA GLU A 585 16.24 4.80 -2.63
C GLU A 585 15.39 5.55 -1.58
N GLY A 586 15.48 5.13 -0.33
CA GLY A 586 14.68 5.68 0.77
C GLY A 586 15.32 5.48 2.14
N VAL A 587 14.60 5.84 3.20
CA VAL A 587 15.09 5.69 4.58
C VAL A 587 14.46 4.49 5.30
N ALA A 588 13.13 4.44 5.41
CA ALA A 588 12.46 3.40 6.17
C ALA A 588 11.23 2.82 5.47
N SER A 589 11.00 1.51 5.61
CA SER A 589 9.92 0.80 4.91
C SER A 589 10.06 0.98 3.39
N VAL A 590 11.14 0.40 2.87
CA VAL A 590 11.53 0.50 1.46
C VAL A 590 11.31 -0.86 0.79
N GLY A 591 10.50 -0.88 -0.27
CA GLY A 591 10.22 -2.10 -1.02
C GLY A 591 10.37 -1.91 -2.52
N GLY A 592 10.67 -2.99 -3.25
CA GLY A 592 10.71 -2.93 -4.71
C GLY A 592 9.33 -2.71 -5.34
N LEU A 593 8.27 -3.26 -4.76
CA LEU A 593 6.89 -3.00 -5.17
C LEU A 593 6.25 -1.95 -4.26
N ILE A 594 6.24 -2.21 -2.94
CA ILE A 594 5.47 -1.45 -1.95
C ILE A 594 6.36 -1.00 -0.79
N GLY A 595 6.31 0.27 -0.41
CA GLY A 595 6.98 0.73 0.81
C GLY A 595 6.34 0.16 2.08
N HIS A 596 5.09 0.54 2.34
CA HIS A 596 4.29 0.04 3.45
C HIS A 596 2.92 -0.47 3.00
N PHE A 597 2.61 -1.70 3.37
CA PHE A 597 1.38 -2.40 3.03
C PHE A 597 0.55 -2.63 4.29
N SER A 598 -0.49 -1.83 4.48
CA SER A 598 -1.27 -1.82 5.73
C SER A 598 -2.37 -2.88 5.81
N LYS A 599 -3.00 -3.22 4.68
CA LYS A 599 -4.07 -4.22 4.52
C LYS A 599 -4.36 -4.46 3.04
N GLY A 600 -5.14 -5.49 2.72
CA GLY A 600 -5.50 -5.89 1.35
C GLY A 600 -4.69 -7.09 0.91
N SER A 601 -4.71 -7.41 -0.39
CA SER A 601 -3.93 -8.51 -0.97
C SER A 601 -2.98 -8.04 -2.09
N VAL A 602 -1.79 -8.63 -2.15
CA VAL A 602 -0.82 -8.53 -3.25
C VAL A 602 -0.60 -9.93 -3.82
N SER A 603 -0.90 -10.12 -5.11
CA SER A 603 -0.71 -11.41 -5.75
C SER A 603 -0.24 -11.29 -7.19
N ASN A 604 0.43 -12.31 -7.72
CA ASN A 604 0.82 -12.37 -9.13
C ASN A 604 1.64 -11.17 -9.60
N CYS A 605 2.49 -10.61 -8.72
CA CYS A 605 3.29 -9.42 -9.02
C CYS A 605 4.74 -9.79 -9.33
N GLN A 606 5.36 -9.01 -10.21
CA GLN A 606 6.75 -9.19 -10.62
C GLN A 606 7.59 -7.93 -10.37
N ILE A 607 8.72 -8.11 -9.71
CA ILE A 607 9.67 -7.06 -9.39
C ILE A 607 10.99 -7.40 -10.06
N GLY A 608 11.43 -6.57 -11.01
CA GLY A 608 12.60 -6.83 -11.83
C GLY A 608 12.45 -8.03 -12.78
N THR A 609 13.56 -8.41 -13.40
CA THR A 609 13.62 -9.56 -14.31
C THR A 609 14.89 -10.38 -14.05
N SER A 610 14.95 -11.60 -14.58
CA SER A 610 16.16 -12.43 -14.53
C SER A 610 17.39 -11.76 -15.16
N GLU A 611 17.17 -10.83 -16.10
CA GLU A 611 18.22 -10.07 -16.79
C GLU A 611 18.57 -8.77 -16.06
N THR A 612 17.63 -8.18 -15.32
CA THR A 612 17.80 -6.89 -14.66
C THR A 612 17.21 -6.93 -13.25
N ARG A 613 18.09 -7.10 -12.25
CA ARG A 613 17.72 -6.92 -10.84
C ARG A 613 17.55 -5.45 -10.54
N ILE A 614 16.46 -5.07 -9.88
CA ILE A 614 16.27 -3.68 -9.46
C ILE A 614 17.13 -3.39 -8.22
N SER A 615 17.68 -2.18 -8.13
CA SER A 615 18.39 -1.73 -6.92
C SER A 615 17.39 -1.18 -5.90
N ILE A 616 17.47 -1.67 -4.66
CA ILE A 616 16.65 -1.25 -3.53
C ILE A 616 17.59 -0.84 -2.40
N GLN A 617 17.57 0.43 -2.03
CA GLN A 617 18.46 1.02 -1.03
C GLN A 617 17.64 1.65 0.09
N GLY A 618 17.90 1.24 1.32
CA GLY A 618 17.19 1.74 2.50
C GLY A 618 17.99 1.67 3.79
N ASN A 619 17.47 2.23 4.88
CA ASN A 619 18.06 2.05 6.20
C ASN A 619 17.38 0.91 6.96
N THR A 620 16.08 1.01 7.23
CA THR A 620 15.34 0.01 8.03
C THR A 620 14.08 -0.49 7.32
N ARG A 621 13.69 -1.74 7.58
CA ARG A 621 12.53 -2.42 6.98
C ARG A 621 12.64 -2.40 5.46
N VAL A 622 13.64 -3.10 4.94
CA VAL A 622 13.94 -3.13 3.51
C VAL A 622 13.61 -4.51 2.95
N GLY A 623 12.76 -4.56 1.92
CA GLY A 623 12.36 -5.81 1.28
C GLY A 623 12.40 -5.76 -0.24
N GLY A 624 12.55 -6.91 -0.89
CA GLY A 624 12.52 -6.97 -2.35
C GLY A 624 11.15 -6.66 -2.95
N LEU A 625 10.07 -7.07 -2.29
CA LEU A 625 8.69 -6.71 -2.64
C LEU A 625 8.16 -5.60 -1.73
N ALA A 626 8.17 -5.84 -0.41
CA ALA A 626 7.58 -4.91 0.57
C ALA A 626 8.57 -4.53 1.67
N GLY A 627 8.65 -3.24 2.02
CA GLY A 627 9.42 -2.82 3.19
C GLY A 627 8.80 -3.31 4.49
N ASN A 628 7.51 -2.99 4.69
CA ASN A 628 6.71 -3.40 5.84
C ASN A 628 5.32 -3.88 5.38
N SER A 629 4.84 -4.99 5.94
CA SER A 629 3.58 -5.64 5.51
C SER A 629 2.71 -6.09 6.68
N SER A 630 1.45 -5.67 6.66
CA SER A 630 0.32 -6.12 7.48
C SER A 630 -0.80 -6.76 6.63
N GLY A 631 -0.64 -6.81 5.30
CA GLY A 631 -1.59 -7.46 4.37
C GLY A 631 -1.10 -8.81 3.85
N ASP A 632 -1.87 -9.37 2.91
CA ASP A 632 -1.63 -10.71 2.36
C ASP A 632 -0.76 -10.65 1.09
N ILE A 633 0.33 -11.42 1.05
CA ILE A 633 1.24 -11.50 -0.10
C ILE A 633 1.29 -12.96 -0.57
N SER A 634 1.04 -13.21 -1.86
CA SER A 634 1.18 -14.53 -2.48
C SER A 634 1.72 -14.46 -3.90
N SER A 635 2.19 -15.60 -4.42
CA SER A 635 2.40 -15.84 -5.85
C SER A 635 3.19 -14.73 -6.56
N SER A 636 4.28 -14.26 -5.94
CA SER A 636 5.04 -13.09 -6.40
C SER A 636 6.49 -13.42 -6.72
N VAL A 637 7.02 -12.77 -7.76
CA VAL A 637 8.35 -13.00 -8.31
C VAL A 637 9.23 -11.77 -8.11
N VAL A 638 10.40 -11.94 -7.50
CA VAL A 638 11.30 -10.84 -7.12
C VAL A 638 12.72 -11.08 -7.60
N PHE A 639 13.24 -10.14 -8.39
CA PHE A 639 14.62 -10.04 -8.84
C PHE A 639 15.21 -8.70 -8.36
N SER A 640 15.99 -8.72 -7.28
CA SER A 640 16.45 -7.48 -6.65
C SER A 640 17.88 -7.52 -6.11
N SER A 641 18.47 -6.33 -5.97
CA SER A 641 19.72 -6.10 -5.24
C SER A 641 19.45 -5.13 -4.10
N ILE A 642 19.47 -5.66 -2.88
CA ILE A 642 19.08 -4.96 -1.66
C ILE A 642 20.34 -4.51 -0.94
N THR A 643 20.43 -3.21 -0.67
CA THR A 643 21.44 -2.62 0.21
C THR A 643 20.76 -1.94 1.39
N ALA A 644 21.07 -2.36 2.61
CA ALA A 644 20.46 -1.79 3.82
C ALA A 644 21.51 -1.40 4.86
N SER A 645 21.28 -0.32 5.61
CA SER A 645 22.21 0.14 6.66
C SER A 645 21.80 -0.23 8.10
N SER A 646 20.57 -0.72 8.33
CA SER A 646 20.01 -1.01 9.66
C SER A 646 19.13 -2.28 9.67
N ASN A 647 17.94 -2.23 10.29
CA ASN A 647 17.24 -3.40 10.82
C ASN A 647 16.17 -3.92 9.87
N SER A 648 15.92 -5.23 9.92
CA SER A 648 14.85 -5.93 9.21
C SER A 648 14.99 -5.85 7.70
N VAL A 649 15.83 -6.74 7.16
CA VAL A 649 16.15 -6.84 5.75
C VAL A 649 15.73 -8.21 5.24
N GLY A 650 14.85 -8.27 4.25
CA GLY A 650 14.36 -9.51 3.67
C GLY A 650 14.44 -9.53 2.15
N GLY A 651 14.65 -10.68 1.53
CA GLY A 651 14.60 -10.80 0.07
C GLY A 651 13.20 -10.53 -0.50
N LEU A 652 12.13 -10.81 0.26
CA LEU A 652 10.74 -10.51 -0.10
C LEU A 652 10.19 -9.36 0.75
N VAL A 653 10.21 -9.50 2.07
CA VAL A 653 9.62 -8.53 3.01
C VAL A 653 10.63 -8.13 4.09
N GLY A 654 10.79 -6.83 4.33
CA GLY A 654 11.62 -6.36 5.44
C GLY A 654 11.02 -6.76 6.80
N ASP A 655 9.79 -6.32 7.07
CA ASP A 655 9.06 -6.53 8.32
C ASP A 655 7.63 -7.01 8.05
N ASN A 656 7.30 -8.25 8.43
CA ASN A 656 5.96 -8.80 8.37
C ASN A 656 5.28 -8.64 9.73
N GLU A 657 4.33 -7.72 9.84
CA GLU A 657 3.63 -7.37 11.07
C GLU A 657 2.59 -8.44 11.46
N LYS A 658 2.02 -8.31 12.66
CA LYS A 658 1.17 -9.32 13.30
C LYS A 658 0.00 -9.82 12.43
N ASN A 659 -0.58 -8.95 11.60
CA ASN A 659 -1.71 -9.28 10.74
C ASN A 659 -1.27 -9.71 9.33
N GLY A 660 0.00 -9.57 8.99
CA GLY A 660 0.51 -9.88 7.66
C GLY A 660 0.62 -11.38 7.42
N GLN A 661 0.19 -11.80 6.23
CA GLN A 661 0.30 -13.18 5.76
C GLN A 661 1.18 -13.25 4.52
N ILE A 662 2.18 -14.12 4.54
CA ILE A 662 3.02 -14.41 3.39
C ILE A 662 2.80 -15.86 2.99
N ILE A 663 2.39 -16.09 1.75
CA ILE A 663 2.24 -17.42 1.14
C ILE A 663 3.30 -17.57 0.05
N TYR A 664 4.28 -18.43 0.29
CA TYR A 664 5.28 -18.82 -0.69
C TYR A 664 4.86 -20.13 -1.35
N ASP A 665 4.33 -20.04 -2.57
CA ASP A 665 3.75 -21.13 -3.35
C ASP A 665 4.59 -21.45 -4.60
N SER A 666 4.06 -22.30 -5.50
CA SER A 666 4.74 -22.71 -6.73
C SER A 666 4.97 -21.58 -7.73
N ASP A 667 4.23 -20.48 -7.61
CA ASP A 667 4.32 -19.31 -8.46
C ASP A 667 5.19 -18.20 -7.83
N SER A 668 5.73 -18.47 -6.65
CA SER A 668 6.61 -17.56 -5.91
C SER A 668 8.08 -17.81 -6.23
N LEU A 669 8.86 -16.74 -6.43
CA LEU A 669 10.31 -16.81 -6.64
C LEU A 669 10.99 -15.59 -6.04
N VAL A 670 12.05 -15.79 -5.26
CA VAL A 670 12.84 -14.69 -4.68
C VAL A 670 14.32 -14.87 -5.00
N ASP A 671 14.76 -14.08 -5.97
CA ASP A 671 16.13 -13.97 -6.47
C ASP A 671 16.67 -12.59 -6.06
N SER A 672 17.06 -12.47 -4.79
CA SER A 672 17.51 -11.21 -4.21
C SER A 672 18.89 -11.33 -3.60
N SER A 673 19.83 -10.49 -4.02
CA SER A 673 21.12 -10.34 -3.34
C SER A 673 20.99 -9.33 -2.21
N ILE A 674 21.44 -9.68 -1.00
CA ILE A 674 21.29 -8.83 0.18
C ILE A 674 22.66 -8.42 0.71
N SER A 675 22.86 -7.11 0.84
CA SER A 675 24.02 -6.50 1.49
C SER A 675 23.54 -5.62 2.65
N ALA A 676 23.81 -6.05 3.88
CA ALA A 676 23.42 -5.32 5.09
C ALA A 676 24.65 -5.01 5.97
N PRO A 677 25.59 -4.18 5.49
CA PRO A 677 26.81 -3.85 6.23
C PRO A 677 26.47 -3.16 7.55
N SER A 678 27.24 -3.47 8.59
CA SER A 678 27.02 -3.01 9.95
C SER A 678 26.90 -1.47 10.04
N SER A 679 25.80 -0.97 10.59
CA SER A 679 25.85 0.32 11.29
C SER A 679 26.76 0.18 12.52
N SER A 680 27.27 1.29 13.05
CA SER A 680 28.10 1.37 14.25
C SER A 680 27.46 0.82 15.54
N THR A 681 26.26 0.24 15.47
CA THR A 681 25.57 -0.43 16.57
C THR A 681 25.62 -1.95 16.40
N PRO A 682 26.35 -2.70 17.25
CA PRO A 682 26.59 -4.14 17.06
C PRO A 682 25.37 -5.08 17.07
N ASN A 683 24.15 -4.60 17.33
CA ASN A 683 23.04 -5.46 17.79
C ASN A 683 21.71 -5.31 17.03
N SER A 684 21.67 -4.68 15.84
CA SER A 684 20.39 -4.20 15.30
C SER A 684 19.91 -4.90 14.00
N SER A 685 20.76 -5.50 13.17
CA SER A 685 20.32 -6.07 11.88
C SER A 685 19.73 -7.49 11.95
N ASN A 686 18.40 -7.60 11.77
CA ASN A 686 17.72 -8.85 11.44
C ASN A 686 17.71 -9.04 9.91
N VAL A 687 18.38 -10.07 9.40
CA VAL A 687 18.53 -10.35 7.96
C VAL A 687 17.99 -11.74 7.65
N GLY A 688 16.98 -11.81 6.78
CA GLY A 688 16.41 -13.06 6.30
C GLY A 688 16.45 -13.16 4.78
N GLY A 689 16.61 -14.37 4.25
CA GLY A 689 16.55 -14.56 2.80
C GLY A 689 15.17 -14.31 2.21
N LEU A 690 14.10 -14.55 2.97
CA LEU A 690 12.73 -14.18 2.59
C LEU A 690 12.23 -12.98 3.41
N VAL A 691 12.33 -13.07 4.74
CA VAL A 691 11.75 -12.06 5.64
C VAL A 691 12.76 -11.58 6.69
N GLY A 692 12.96 -10.27 6.84
CA GLY A 692 13.85 -9.75 7.88
C GLY A 692 13.32 -10.04 9.28
N ASN A 693 12.11 -9.57 9.59
CA ASN A 693 11.40 -9.82 10.84
C ASN A 693 9.98 -10.32 10.58
N ASN A 694 9.57 -11.40 11.25
CA ASN A 694 8.23 -11.97 11.11
C ASN A 694 7.48 -11.95 12.45
N ALA A 695 6.49 -11.09 12.60
CA ALA A 695 5.49 -11.11 13.67
C ALA A 695 4.14 -11.72 13.23
N GLY A 696 3.90 -11.81 11.91
CA GLY A 696 2.69 -12.39 11.33
C GLY A 696 2.81 -13.87 10.99
N THR A 697 2.17 -14.30 9.91
CA THR A 697 2.16 -15.70 9.45
C THR A 697 2.91 -15.85 8.14
N MET A 698 3.80 -16.85 8.06
CA MET A 698 4.45 -17.28 6.83
C MET A 698 4.07 -18.73 6.53
N LYS A 699 3.61 -19.03 5.32
CA LYS A 699 3.32 -20.39 4.83
C LYS A 699 4.23 -20.71 3.65
N ILE A 700 5.09 -21.70 3.81
CA ILE A 700 6.04 -22.14 2.79
C ILE A 700 5.52 -23.43 2.18
N ASN A 701 4.77 -23.30 1.09
CA ASN A 701 4.09 -24.39 0.39
C ASN A 701 4.87 -24.92 -0.82
N SER A 702 5.99 -24.28 -1.16
CA SER A 702 6.89 -24.68 -2.24
C SER A 702 8.33 -24.62 -1.75
N SER A 703 9.21 -25.39 -2.39
CA SER A 703 10.62 -25.45 -2.03
C SER A 703 11.26 -24.06 -2.17
N PHE A 704 12.07 -23.68 -1.18
CA PHE A 704 12.78 -22.41 -1.17
C PHE A 704 14.28 -22.65 -1.08
N SER A 705 15.03 -22.02 -1.99
CA SER A 705 16.49 -22.04 -2.01
C SER A 705 17.06 -20.69 -2.42
N PRO A 706 17.79 -20.01 -1.53
CA PRO A 706 18.44 -18.78 -1.89
C PRO A 706 19.58 -18.96 -2.88
N LEU A 707 19.70 -18.01 -3.81
CA LEU A 707 20.71 -18.03 -4.87
C LEU A 707 22.02 -17.32 -4.49
N TYR A 708 22.04 -16.57 -3.38
CA TYR A 708 23.19 -15.77 -2.95
C TYR A 708 23.62 -16.05 -1.52
N PRO A 709 24.90 -15.79 -1.17
CA PRO A 709 25.36 -15.82 0.21
C PRO A 709 24.64 -14.78 1.08
N PHE A 710 24.54 -15.07 2.37
CA PHE A 710 23.95 -14.17 3.36
C PHE A 710 24.97 -13.71 4.38
N SER A 711 24.91 -12.43 4.72
CA SER A 711 25.64 -11.88 5.85
C SER A 711 24.81 -10.84 6.59
N GLY A 712 24.99 -10.77 7.91
CA GLY A 712 24.36 -9.77 8.78
C GLY A 712 25.03 -9.75 10.16
N ASN A 713 24.60 -8.87 11.06
CA ASN A 713 25.30 -8.66 12.34
C ASN A 713 24.53 -9.28 13.52
N ALA A 714 23.24 -8.96 13.68
CA ALA A 714 22.47 -9.39 14.85
C ALA A 714 21.82 -10.76 14.66
N SER A 715 20.72 -10.85 13.90
CA SER A 715 20.01 -12.11 13.67
C SER A 715 20.00 -12.44 12.19
N VAL A 716 20.58 -13.57 11.79
CA VAL A 716 20.69 -13.96 10.38
C VAL A 716 20.11 -15.35 10.17
N GLY A 717 19.20 -15.48 9.20
CA GLY A 717 18.63 -16.76 8.81
C GLY A 717 18.37 -16.86 7.31
N GLY A 718 18.46 -18.06 6.75
CA GLY A 718 18.20 -18.28 5.32
C GLY A 718 16.74 -17.98 4.94
N LEU A 719 15.77 -18.23 5.82
CA LEU A 719 14.37 -17.89 5.62
C LEU A 719 14.02 -16.57 6.33
N ALA A 720 14.27 -16.50 7.64
CA ALA A 720 13.91 -15.35 8.47
C ALA A 720 15.06 -14.88 9.36
N GLY A 721 15.28 -13.57 9.46
CA GLY A 721 16.23 -13.02 10.43
C GLY A 721 15.72 -13.20 11.85
N SER A 722 14.49 -12.74 12.10
CA SER A 722 13.79 -12.93 13.37
C SER A 722 12.36 -13.42 13.18
N ASN A 723 11.89 -14.29 14.07
CA ASN A 723 10.53 -14.81 14.09
C ASN A 723 9.88 -14.65 15.48
N GLY A 724 8.87 -13.80 15.59
CA GLY A 724 7.93 -13.72 16.71
C GLY A 724 6.51 -14.21 16.39
N GLY A 725 6.22 -14.48 15.11
CA GLY A 725 4.92 -14.94 14.62
C GLY A 725 4.85 -16.46 14.42
N THR A 726 4.17 -16.89 13.35
CA THR A 726 4.09 -18.31 12.96
C THR A 726 4.79 -18.53 11.62
N ILE A 727 5.62 -19.56 11.54
CA ILE A 727 6.16 -20.08 10.28
C ILE A 727 5.65 -21.51 10.10
N GLU A 728 4.98 -21.76 8.99
CA GLU A 728 4.42 -23.05 8.60
C GLU A 728 5.21 -23.57 7.39
N ILE A 729 5.97 -24.66 7.55
CA ILE A 729 6.80 -25.24 6.49
C ILE A 729 6.12 -26.51 5.98
N ASN A 730 5.62 -26.46 4.75
CA ASN A 730 4.91 -27.57 4.09
C ASN A 730 5.71 -28.14 2.90
N ALA A 731 6.89 -27.60 2.61
CA ALA A 731 7.79 -28.05 1.55
C ALA A 731 9.26 -28.05 2.01
N PRO A 732 10.14 -28.86 1.40
CA PRO A 732 11.56 -28.92 1.76
C PRO A 732 12.29 -27.57 1.58
N LEU A 733 13.25 -27.29 2.46
CA LEU A 733 14.12 -26.11 2.36
C LEU A 733 15.55 -26.53 2.02
N THR A 734 16.20 -25.82 1.09
CA THR A 734 17.59 -26.11 0.71
C THR A 734 18.43 -24.84 0.65
N PHE A 735 19.48 -24.75 1.45
CA PHE A 735 20.37 -23.60 1.50
C PHE A 735 21.76 -24.00 0.99
N SER A 736 22.05 -23.67 -0.27
CA SER A 736 23.29 -24.04 -0.97
C SER A 736 24.36 -22.94 -0.98
N LYS A 737 24.09 -21.81 -0.34
CA LYS A 737 24.98 -20.66 -0.28
C LYS A 737 25.36 -20.34 1.17
N PRO A 738 26.61 -19.89 1.43
CA PRO A 738 27.07 -19.66 2.80
C PRO A 738 26.21 -18.64 3.53
N ILE A 739 25.99 -18.89 4.82
CA ILE A 739 25.25 -18.00 5.71
C ILE A 739 26.20 -17.58 6.83
N SER A 740 26.36 -16.27 7.01
CA SER A 740 27.30 -15.70 7.97
C SER A 740 26.69 -14.64 8.88
N GLY A 741 27.17 -14.55 10.12
CA GLY A 741 26.69 -13.54 11.06
C GLY A 741 27.42 -13.47 12.40
N ASN A 742 27.03 -12.55 13.28
CA ASN A 742 27.83 -12.20 14.47
C ASN A 742 27.08 -12.28 15.82
N SER A 743 25.77 -12.56 15.89
CA SER A 743 25.12 -12.78 17.21
C SER A 743 24.26 -14.05 17.24
N SER A 744 23.10 -14.03 16.58
CA SER A 744 22.17 -15.17 16.47
C SER A 744 22.07 -15.61 15.01
N LEU A 745 22.79 -16.67 14.65
CA LEU A 745 22.91 -17.16 13.29
C LEU A 745 22.27 -18.54 13.16
N GLY A 746 21.25 -18.67 12.31
CA GLY A 746 20.65 -19.95 11.95
C GLY A 746 20.75 -20.23 10.46
N GLY A 747 20.76 -21.49 10.06
CA GLY A 747 20.59 -21.82 8.64
C GLY A 747 19.23 -21.40 8.09
N VAL A 748 18.19 -21.43 8.93
CA VAL A 748 16.81 -21.06 8.55
C VAL A 748 16.35 -19.81 9.28
N ILE A 749 16.50 -19.76 10.61
CA ILE A 749 16.04 -18.63 11.43
C ILE A 749 17.17 -18.14 12.34
N GLY A 750 17.45 -16.83 12.34
CA GLY A 750 18.42 -16.27 13.27
C GLY A 750 17.96 -16.34 14.73
N TYR A 751 16.87 -15.63 15.05
CA TYR A 751 16.28 -15.55 16.40
C TYR A 751 14.78 -15.87 16.38
N SER A 752 14.33 -16.81 17.21
CA SER A 752 12.91 -17.22 17.27
C SER A 752 12.32 -17.11 18.68
N THR A 753 11.18 -16.43 18.79
CA THR A 753 10.23 -16.48 19.93
C THR A 753 8.87 -17.01 19.50
N GLY A 754 8.61 -17.04 18.19
CA GLY A 754 7.37 -17.48 17.58
C GLY A 754 7.27 -18.99 17.39
N LYS A 755 6.14 -19.42 16.83
CA LYS A 755 5.83 -20.83 16.56
C LYS A 755 6.43 -21.26 15.21
N LEU A 756 6.92 -22.49 15.17
CA LEU A 756 7.28 -23.19 13.94
C LEU A 756 6.40 -24.45 13.83
N THR A 757 5.70 -24.63 12.71
CA THR A 757 4.79 -25.76 12.51
C THR A 757 4.91 -26.38 11.12
N ASN A 758 4.37 -27.59 10.99
CA ASN A 758 4.05 -28.25 9.72
C ASN A 758 2.56 -28.64 9.75
N GLN A 759 1.85 -28.63 8.61
CA GLN A 759 0.43 -29.00 8.56
C GLN A 759 0.13 -30.46 8.91
N SER A 760 1.10 -31.36 8.81
CA SER A 760 0.88 -32.76 9.19
C SER A 760 1.80 -33.19 10.33
N ALA A 761 1.21 -33.75 11.39
CA ALA A 761 1.92 -34.45 12.46
C ALA A 761 2.73 -35.67 11.95
N THR A 762 2.59 -36.04 10.66
CA THR A 762 3.32 -37.13 10.01
C THR A 762 4.38 -36.65 9.01
N ASN A 763 4.47 -35.36 8.71
CA ASN A 763 5.37 -34.86 7.68
C ASN A 763 6.67 -34.33 8.31
N THR A 764 7.77 -34.98 7.95
CA THR A 764 9.12 -34.55 8.30
C THR A 764 9.44 -33.20 7.65
N ILE A 765 9.83 -32.18 8.43
CA ILE A 765 10.41 -30.95 7.86
C ILE A 765 11.85 -31.27 7.46
N THR A 766 12.11 -31.43 6.17
CA THR A 766 13.47 -31.63 5.66
C THR A 766 14.12 -30.30 5.35
N VAL A 767 15.19 -29.98 6.08
CA VAL A 767 16.07 -28.84 5.78
C VAL A 767 17.46 -29.35 5.42
N THR A 768 17.94 -28.93 4.26
CA THR A 768 19.26 -29.28 3.75
C THR A 768 20.12 -28.01 3.70
N ASN A 769 21.16 -27.93 4.52
CA ASN A 769 22.16 -26.86 4.44
C ASN A 769 23.43 -27.42 3.77
N ASP A 770 23.56 -27.15 2.46
CA ASP A 770 24.68 -27.58 1.60
C ASP A 770 25.81 -26.54 1.55
N ALA A 771 25.74 -25.50 2.37
CA ALA A 771 26.83 -24.55 2.57
C ALA A 771 27.09 -24.33 4.06
N SER A 772 28.27 -23.78 4.38
CA SER A 772 28.64 -23.53 5.77
C SER A 772 27.76 -22.44 6.40
N VAL A 773 27.40 -22.66 7.65
CA VAL A 773 26.82 -21.66 8.54
C VAL A 773 27.93 -21.20 9.47
N THR A 774 28.49 -20.01 9.24
CA THR A 774 29.72 -19.55 9.91
C THR A 774 29.50 -18.22 10.63
N GLY A 775 29.74 -18.16 11.94
CA GLY A 775 29.59 -16.91 12.67
C GLY A 775 30.61 -16.68 13.77
N THR A 776 30.73 -15.43 14.19
CA THR A 776 31.57 -15.00 15.34
C THR A 776 30.76 -14.73 16.60
N GLY A 777 29.46 -15.06 16.56
CA GLY A 777 28.49 -14.69 17.58
C GLY A 777 28.26 -15.67 18.70
N SER A 778 27.38 -15.24 19.62
CA SER A 778 27.02 -15.96 20.83
C SER A 778 26.23 -17.24 20.55
N ALA A 779 25.41 -17.30 19.51
CA ALA A 779 24.44 -18.37 19.26
C ALA A 779 24.40 -18.77 17.78
N ILE A 780 24.94 -19.94 17.45
CA ILE A 780 25.07 -20.40 16.06
C ILE A 780 24.44 -21.79 15.92
N GLY A 781 23.43 -21.91 15.07
CA GLY A 781 22.70 -23.15 14.80
C GLY A 781 22.62 -23.48 13.32
N GLY A 782 22.64 -24.76 12.95
CA GLY A 782 22.36 -25.15 11.56
C GLY A 782 20.91 -24.92 11.14
N PHE A 783 19.97 -24.86 12.09
CA PHE A 783 18.56 -24.55 11.84
C PHE A 783 18.15 -23.21 12.44
N ILE A 784 18.29 -23.07 13.77
CA ILE A 784 17.95 -21.84 14.51
C ILE A 784 19.16 -21.35 15.30
N GLY A 785 19.53 -20.07 15.20
CA GLY A 785 20.62 -19.53 16.02
C GLY A 785 20.26 -19.53 17.52
N ASN A 786 19.21 -18.77 17.86
CA ASN A 786 18.71 -18.63 19.23
C ASN A 786 17.19 -18.86 19.25
N SER A 787 16.75 -19.80 20.07
CA SER A 787 15.33 -20.13 20.25
C SER A 787 14.86 -19.89 21.68
N LYS A 788 13.73 -19.19 21.79
CA LYS A 788 12.88 -19.08 22.98
C LYS A 788 11.49 -19.67 22.75
N ALA A 789 11.31 -20.39 21.64
CA ALA A 789 10.05 -21.05 21.33
C ALA A 789 9.79 -22.22 22.28
N ALA A 790 8.53 -22.44 22.65
CA ALA A 790 8.13 -23.44 23.62
C ALA A 790 8.07 -24.89 23.08
N GLU A 791 8.03 -25.09 21.76
CA GLU A 791 7.82 -26.41 21.16
C GLU A 791 8.50 -26.53 19.78
N ILE A 792 9.20 -27.64 19.54
CA ILE A 792 9.88 -27.98 18.28
C ILE A 792 9.70 -29.48 18.00
N THR A 793 8.95 -29.84 16.96
CA THR A 793 8.54 -31.24 16.72
C THR A 793 8.77 -31.65 15.27
N TYR A 794 9.08 -32.92 15.00
CA TYR A 794 9.13 -33.51 13.65
C TYR A 794 10.07 -32.79 12.66
N CYS A 795 11.24 -32.37 13.14
CA CYS A 795 12.24 -31.63 12.36
C CYS A 795 13.41 -32.54 11.94
N TYR A 796 13.64 -32.71 10.64
CA TYR A 796 14.80 -33.41 10.11
C TYR A 796 15.75 -32.42 9.44
N VAL A 797 16.91 -32.17 10.06
CA VAL A 797 17.87 -31.18 9.58
C VAL A 797 19.15 -31.88 9.17
N THR A 798 19.42 -31.92 7.88
CA THR A 798 20.70 -32.39 7.35
C THR A 798 21.60 -31.20 7.07
N THR A 799 22.66 -31.02 7.86
CA THR A 799 23.72 -30.04 7.58
C THR A 799 24.86 -30.75 6.87
N GLN A 800 24.90 -30.76 5.53
CA GLN A 800 26.00 -31.42 4.82
C GLN A 800 27.34 -30.67 4.98
N ASN A 801 27.30 -29.42 5.44
CA ASN A 801 28.46 -28.54 5.58
C ASN A 801 28.58 -27.93 6.99
N ASN A 802 29.82 -27.59 7.37
CA ASN A 802 30.19 -27.21 8.74
C ASN A 802 29.33 -26.08 9.33
N VAL A 803 28.76 -26.32 10.52
CA VAL A 803 28.28 -25.23 11.40
C VAL A 803 29.47 -24.77 12.23
N THR A 804 29.97 -23.56 12.00
CA THR A 804 31.19 -23.05 12.63
C THR A 804 30.92 -21.79 13.46
N GLY A 805 31.36 -21.78 14.72
CA GLY A 805 31.11 -20.68 15.64
C GLY A 805 32.17 -20.47 16.72
N THR A 806 32.09 -19.35 17.46
CA THR A 806 33.10 -18.98 18.47
C THR A 806 32.63 -19.07 19.93
N HIS A 807 31.35 -19.36 20.18
CA HIS A 807 30.80 -19.42 21.53
C HIS A 807 29.83 -20.60 21.77
N LEU A 808 28.54 -20.47 21.42
CA LEU A 808 27.54 -21.55 21.60
C LEU A 808 27.08 -22.05 20.24
N VAL A 809 27.49 -23.26 19.89
CA VAL A 809 27.32 -23.82 18.55
C VAL A 809 26.53 -25.13 18.61
N GLY A 810 25.42 -25.21 17.89
CA GLY A 810 24.60 -26.41 17.77
C GLY A 810 24.41 -26.81 16.32
N GLY A 811 24.37 -28.10 16.01
CA GLY A 811 24.02 -28.55 14.65
C GLY A 811 22.57 -28.21 14.28
N LEU A 812 21.65 -28.21 15.25
CA LEU A 812 20.27 -27.77 15.08
C LEU A 812 20.08 -26.35 15.64
N ILE A 813 20.29 -26.17 16.94
CA ILE A 813 20.06 -24.90 17.64
C ILE A 813 21.29 -24.48 18.42
N GLY A 814 21.76 -23.25 18.22
CA GLY A 814 22.88 -22.71 18.99
C GLY A 814 22.55 -22.62 20.48
N ILE A 815 21.51 -21.85 20.79
CA ILE A 815 21.00 -21.68 22.15
C ILE A 815 19.50 -21.90 22.17
N GLN A 816 19.04 -22.68 23.15
CA GLN A 816 17.71 -22.54 23.69
C GLN A 816 17.83 -22.20 25.19
N ASN A 817 17.20 -21.11 25.59
CA ASN A 817 17.13 -20.69 26.98
C ASN A 817 15.81 -19.95 27.22
N ILE A 818 14.94 -20.57 28.02
CA ILE A 818 13.73 -19.93 28.53
C ILE A 818 13.93 -19.63 30.01
N THR A 819 13.77 -18.36 30.38
CA THR A 819 13.76 -17.89 31.76
C THR A 819 12.50 -17.05 31.99
N PRO A 820 11.59 -17.41 32.91
CA PRO A 820 11.13 -18.74 33.32
C PRO A 820 9.64 -18.98 32.98
N ALA A 821 9.22 -20.23 32.71
CA ALA A 821 7.89 -20.81 33.08
C ALA A 821 7.54 -22.11 32.35
N ASN A 822 8.06 -22.36 31.14
CA ASN A 822 7.61 -23.48 30.31
C ASN A 822 8.79 -24.34 29.84
N ASN A 823 8.65 -25.67 29.99
CA ASN A 823 9.60 -26.62 29.40
C ASN A 823 9.51 -26.54 27.87
N VAL A 824 10.65 -26.55 27.18
CA VAL A 824 10.68 -26.72 25.74
C VAL A 824 10.64 -28.19 25.39
N ASN A 825 9.61 -28.62 24.65
CA ASN A 825 9.54 -30.00 24.16
C ASN A 825 10.17 -30.10 22.77
N VAL A 826 11.20 -30.93 22.65
CA VAL A 826 11.87 -31.29 21.40
C VAL A 826 11.72 -32.79 21.20
N HIS A 827 11.06 -33.23 20.14
CA HIS A 827 10.93 -34.66 19.85
C HIS A 827 10.95 -35.00 18.37
N HIS A 828 11.42 -36.21 18.05
CA HIS A 828 11.52 -36.73 16.68
C HIS A 828 12.43 -35.87 15.79
N VAL A 829 13.63 -35.55 16.28
CA VAL A 829 14.61 -34.73 15.58
C VAL A 829 15.81 -35.54 15.13
N GLN A 830 16.26 -35.29 13.90
CA GLN A 830 17.51 -35.88 13.42
C GLN A 830 18.45 -34.81 12.85
N SER A 831 19.75 -34.94 13.16
CA SER A 831 20.81 -34.06 12.68
C SER A 831 22.03 -34.83 12.21
N SER A 832 22.61 -34.42 11.08
CA SER A 832 23.86 -34.95 10.56
C SER A 832 24.73 -33.80 10.05
N GLY A 833 26.05 -34.03 9.97
CA GLY A 833 27.01 -33.03 9.51
C GLY A 833 28.27 -32.94 10.36
N THR A 834 28.93 -31.79 10.29
CA THR A 834 30.04 -31.45 11.18
C THR A 834 29.72 -30.14 11.90
N VAL A 835 29.84 -30.15 13.23
CA VAL A 835 29.67 -29.00 14.11
C VAL A 835 31.03 -28.63 14.69
N ARG A 836 31.49 -27.42 14.42
CA ARG A 836 32.79 -26.89 14.86
C ARG A 836 32.60 -25.64 15.71
N ALA A 837 33.12 -25.65 16.91
CA ALA A 837 33.22 -24.46 17.75
C ALA A 837 34.71 -24.17 18.01
N THR A 838 35.16 -22.96 17.69
CA THR A 838 36.54 -22.51 17.88
C THR A 838 36.56 -21.22 18.69
N ILE A 839 36.99 -21.30 19.95
CA ILE A 839 37.10 -20.12 20.83
C ILE A 839 38.50 -19.53 20.72
N SER A 840 38.60 -18.25 20.34
CA SER A 840 39.85 -17.54 20.06
C SER A 840 40.51 -16.89 21.29
N THR A 841 39.84 -16.84 22.44
CA THR A 841 40.34 -16.13 23.63
C THR A 841 40.88 -17.08 24.69
N GLN A 842 42.09 -16.77 25.19
CA GLN A 842 42.82 -17.51 26.23
C GLN A 842 42.32 -17.21 27.66
N GLY A 843 41.02 -16.93 27.85
CA GLY A 843 40.44 -16.52 29.13
C GLY A 843 39.08 -17.16 29.37
N GLU A 844 38.96 -17.89 30.48
CA GLU A 844 37.81 -18.68 30.95
C GLU A 844 36.98 -19.35 29.84
N HIS A 845 37.41 -20.57 29.46
CA HIS A 845 36.68 -21.54 28.63
C HIS A 845 35.17 -21.52 28.96
N THR A 846 34.33 -20.86 28.16
CA THR A 846 32.87 -20.71 28.39
C THR A 846 32.02 -21.22 27.24
N GLY A 847 32.59 -21.46 26.06
CA GLY A 847 31.80 -21.93 24.92
C GLY A 847 31.45 -23.41 25.00
N SER A 848 30.43 -23.74 24.22
CA SER A 848 29.72 -25.00 24.24
C SER A 848 29.41 -25.46 22.82
N ALA A 849 29.55 -26.75 22.56
CA ALA A 849 29.24 -27.33 21.25
C ALA A 849 28.41 -28.62 21.38
N GLY A 850 27.39 -28.77 20.54
CA GLY A 850 26.62 -30.02 20.44
C GLY A 850 26.07 -30.31 19.05
N GLY A 851 25.89 -31.60 18.73
CA GLY A 851 25.37 -32.03 17.43
C GLY A 851 23.92 -31.60 17.18
N LEU A 852 23.13 -31.44 18.23
CA LEU A 852 21.83 -30.75 18.19
C LEU A 852 21.92 -29.37 18.83
N PHE A 853 22.33 -29.30 20.10
CA PHE A 853 22.27 -28.07 20.89
C PHE A 853 23.63 -27.65 21.44
N GLY A 854 23.99 -26.38 21.27
CA GLY A 854 25.10 -25.80 22.02
C GLY A 854 24.74 -25.65 23.50
N LEU A 855 23.60 -25.03 23.79
CA LEU A 855 22.99 -24.90 25.12
C LEU A 855 21.50 -25.26 25.05
N PHE A 856 21.01 -26.08 25.99
CA PHE A 856 19.60 -26.47 26.08
C PHE A 856 19.15 -26.47 27.55
N ASP A 857 18.45 -25.42 27.99
CA ASP A 857 18.04 -25.24 29.39
C ASP A 857 16.52 -25.36 29.56
N ASN A 858 16.07 -26.02 30.63
CA ASN A 858 14.65 -26.20 30.97
C ASN A 858 13.86 -26.86 29.82
N GLY A 859 14.30 -28.02 29.35
CA GLY A 859 13.75 -28.68 28.17
C GLY A 859 13.58 -30.19 28.33
N ASN A 860 12.73 -30.77 27.49
CA ASN A 860 12.56 -32.20 27.30
C ASN A 860 13.00 -32.54 25.87
N LEU A 861 13.97 -33.43 25.72
CA LEU A 861 14.43 -33.95 24.44
C LEU A 861 14.09 -35.44 24.35
N SER A 862 13.24 -35.84 23.40
CA SER A 862 12.90 -37.24 23.20
C SER A 862 13.03 -37.72 21.76
N ASP A 863 13.19 -39.02 21.57
CA ASP A 863 13.07 -39.70 20.27
C ASP A 863 13.95 -39.06 19.18
N SER A 864 15.17 -38.66 19.53
CA SER A 864 16.03 -37.81 18.69
C SER A 864 17.42 -38.38 18.51
N THR A 865 17.96 -38.28 17.29
CA THR A 865 19.25 -38.90 16.94
C THR A 865 20.18 -37.92 16.25
N THR A 866 21.49 -38.04 16.46
CA THR A 866 22.46 -37.30 15.66
C THR A 866 23.68 -38.12 15.27
N SER A 867 24.11 -37.95 14.01
CA SER A 867 25.37 -38.49 13.48
C SER A 867 26.43 -37.41 13.27
N SER A 868 26.20 -36.22 13.82
CA SER A 868 27.07 -35.07 13.64
C SER A 868 28.42 -35.26 14.33
N ILE A 869 29.51 -35.00 13.61
CA ILE A 869 30.85 -34.91 14.19
C ILE A 869 30.97 -33.58 14.92
N VAL A 870 31.30 -33.58 16.21
CA VAL A 870 31.39 -32.36 17.04
C VAL A 870 32.82 -32.09 17.43
N VAL A 871 33.32 -30.90 17.11
CA VAL A 871 34.69 -30.46 17.42
C VAL A 871 34.64 -29.12 18.15
N GLY A 872 34.94 -29.12 19.45
CA GLY A 872 35.05 -27.94 20.29
C GLY A 872 36.50 -27.60 20.63
N GLU A 873 37.15 -26.80 19.78
CA GLU A 873 38.48 -26.24 20.01
C GLU A 873 38.38 -25.14 21.08
N ASN A 874 39.09 -25.32 22.21
CA ASN A 874 39.02 -24.43 23.39
C ASN A 874 37.61 -24.33 24.02
N CYS A 875 36.73 -25.30 23.76
CA CYS A 875 35.38 -25.33 24.34
C CYS A 875 35.35 -26.05 25.69
N ARG A 876 34.53 -25.53 26.61
CA ARG A 876 34.40 -26.09 27.95
C ARG A 876 33.38 -27.22 28.07
N PHE A 877 32.39 -27.23 27.19
CA PHE A 877 31.33 -28.22 27.23
C PHE A 877 31.13 -28.74 25.81
N VAL A 878 31.35 -30.04 25.60
CA VAL A 878 31.22 -30.62 24.27
C VAL A 878 30.48 -31.94 24.37
N GLY A 879 29.33 -32.04 23.70
CA GLY A 879 28.50 -33.24 23.67
C GLY A 879 28.16 -33.66 22.25
N GLY A 880 27.94 -34.95 22.00
CA GLY A 880 27.44 -35.38 20.69
C GLY A 880 26.02 -34.85 20.41
N LEU A 881 25.17 -34.77 21.43
CA LEU A 881 23.80 -34.26 21.33
C LEU A 881 23.69 -32.83 21.87
N VAL A 882 24.10 -32.61 23.13
CA VAL A 882 23.96 -31.34 23.86
C VAL A 882 25.30 -30.96 24.49
N GLY A 883 25.78 -29.74 24.24
CA GLY A 883 27.01 -29.26 24.87
C GLY A 883 26.86 -29.04 26.38
N ASN A 884 25.97 -28.12 26.77
CA ASN A 884 25.69 -27.77 28.15
C ASN A 884 24.19 -27.64 28.42
N SER A 885 23.78 -27.89 29.66
CA SER A 885 22.38 -27.85 30.04
C SER A 885 22.15 -27.71 31.55
N THR A 886 21.01 -27.10 31.90
CA THR A 886 20.40 -27.03 33.23
C THR A 886 18.93 -27.51 33.17
N ASN A 887 18.49 -28.38 34.09
CA ASN A 887 17.10 -28.88 34.16
C ASN A 887 16.57 -29.50 32.85
N LEU A 888 17.30 -30.47 32.30
CA LEU A 888 16.95 -31.20 31.08
C LEU A 888 16.39 -32.60 31.36
N THR A 889 15.43 -33.02 30.56
CA THR A 889 15.04 -34.43 30.42
C THR A 889 15.51 -34.93 29.07
N ILE A 890 16.23 -36.06 29.02
CA ILE A 890 16.59 -36.72 27.75
C ILE A 890 16.06 -38.15 27.77
N GLU A 891 15.27 -38.52 26.78
CA GLU A 891 14.70 -39.85 26.64
C GLU A 891 14.80 -40.38 25.22
N ASN A 892 15.10 -41.67 25.02
CA ASN A 892 15.09 -42.29 23.69
C ASN A 892 15.94 -41.57 22.65
N CYS A 893 17.14 -41.12 23.03
CA CYS A 893 18.04 -40.38 22.14
C CYS A 893 19.37 -41.10 21.92
N SER A 894 19.97 -40.87 20.75
CA SER A 894 21.28 -41.44 20.39
C SER A 894 22.21 -40.44 19.70
N ALA A 895 23.51 -40.55 19.98
CA ALA A 895 24.57 -39.83 19.27
C ALA A 895 25.67 -40.78 18.76
N THR A 896 25.96 -40.75 17.46
CA THR A 896 26.92 -41.65 16.81
C THR A 896 28.17 -40.95 16.27
N GLY A 897 28.13 -39.64 16.05
CA GLY A 897 29.28 -38.86 15.58
C GLY A 897 30.35 -38.69 16.66
N SER A 898 31.62 -38.61 16.24
CA SER A 898 32.73 -38.43 17.18
C SER A 898 32.72 -37.04 17.83
N VAL A 899 33.20 -36.97 19.07
CA VAL A 899 33.18 -35.77 19.90
C VAL A 899 34.59 -35.42 20.33
N THR A 900 35.07 -34.23 19.94
CA THR A 900 36.39 -33.72 20.32
C THR A 900 36.24 -32.44 21.14
N GLY A 901 36.79 -32.39 22.35
CA GLY A 901 36.64 -31.24 23.26
C GLY A 901 37.84 -31.03 24.18
N ASN A 902 37.76 -30.11 25.14
CA ASN A 902 38.90 -29.76 26.02
C ASN A 902 38.58 -29.99 27.50
N ARG A 903 37.39 -29.59 27.95
CA ARG A 903 36.87 -29.77 29.30
C ARG A 903 35.43 -30.29 29.17
N ASP A 904 34.96 -31.06 30.15
CA ASP A 904 33.63 -31.67 30.23
C ASP A 904 33.12 -32.20 28.85
N VAL A 905 33.71 -33.31 28.38
CA VAL A 905 33.43 -33.90 27.05
C VAL A 905 32.64 -35.19 27.18
N GLY A 906 31.48 -35.28 26.55
CA GLY A 906 30.62 -36.47 26.57
C GLY A 906 30.19 -36.94 25.19
N GLY A 907 30.05 -38.25 24.99
CA GLY A 907 29.53 -38.77 23.71
C GLY A 907 28.08 -38.37 23.45
N LEU A 908 27.26 -38.18 24.49
CA LEU A 908 25.89 -37.65 24.40
C LEU A 908 25.83 -36.20 24.90
N VAL A 909 26.29 -35.93 26.13
CA VAL A 909 26.17 -34.62 26.77
C VAL A 909 27.49 -34.17 27.39
N GLY A 910 27.93 -32.94 27.11
CA GLY A 910 29.15 -32.41 27.73
C GLY A 910 28.98 -32.22 29.23
N ARG A 911 28.06 -31.33 29.63
CA ARG A 911 27.76 -31.03 31.03
C ARG A 911 26.28 -30.87 31.32
N ILE A 912 25.90 -31.32 32.51
CA ILE A 912 24.59 -31.08 33.11
C ILE A 912 24.72 -30.52 34.53
N SER A 913 23.97 -29.46 34.81
CA SER A 913 23.88 -28.84 36.14
C SER A 913 22.44 -28.85 36.66
N ASN A 914 22.18 -29.44 37.83
CA ASN A 914 20.88 -29.52 38.52
C ASN A 914 19.79 -30.42 37.87
N SER A 915 19.16 -31.25 38.72
CA SER A 915 17.91 -32.03 38.57
C SER A 915 17.48 -32.39 37.15
N THR A 916 18.16 -33.38 36.56
CA THR A 916 17.83 -33.96 35.25
C THR A 916 17.50 -35.43 35.31
N SER A 917 16.66 -35.88 34.38
CA SER A 917 16.33 -37.28 34.14
C SER A 917 16.85 -37.70 32.76
N ILE A 918 17.76 -38.68 32.71
CA ILE A 918 18.38 -39.19 31.49
C ILE A 918 18.06 -40.67 31.41
N GLN A 919 17.16 -41.04 30.50
CA GLN A 919 16.59 -42.37 30.44
C GLN A 919 16.67 -42.94 29.03
N ASN A 920 16.98 -44.22 28.89
CA ASN A 920 16.84 -44.92 27.60
C ASN A 920 17.67 -44.26 26.48
N ASN A 921 18.93 -43.91 26.75
CA ASN A 921 19.79 -43.19 25.80
C ASN A 921 21.09 -43.93 25.47
N SER A 922 21.62 -43.70 24.26
CA SER A 922 22.86 -44.31 23.79
C SER A 922 23.87 -43.32 23.22
N ALA A 923 25.17 -43.65 23.33
CA ALA A 923 26.24 -42.93 22.67
C ALA A 923 27.26 -43.89 22.06
N HIS A 924 27.57 -43.73 20.77
CA HIS A 924 28.49 -44.61 20.04
C HIS A 924 29.74 -43.89 19.54
N GLY A 925 29.72 -42.54 19.49
CA GLY A 925 30.83 -41.75 18.99
C GLY A 925 32.05 -41.76 19.92
N SER A 926 33.26 -41.88 19.35
CA SER A 926 34.49 -41.75 20.12
C SER A 926 34.61 -40.36 20.77
N VAL A 927 35.05 -40.33 22.02
CA VAL A 927 35.29 -39.12 22.81
C VAL A 927 36.79 -38.85 22.88
N ILE A 928 37.20 -37.70 22.37
CA ILE A 928 38.60 -37.28 22.29
C ILE A 928 38.76 -35.97 23.05
N VAL A 929 39.65 -35.95 24.04
CA VAL A 929 40.03 -34.70 24.72
C VAL A 929 41.36 -34.20 24.16
N THR A 930 41.47 -32.90 23.91
CA THR A 930 42.72 -32.26 23.47
C THR A 930 43.22 -31.30 24.55
N ASN A 931 44.54 -31.27 24.75
CA ASN A 931 45.17 -30.45 25.78
C ASN A 931 45.27 -28.98 25.32
N SER A 932 44.64 -28.05 26.06
CA SER A 932 44.71 -26.61 25.81
C SER A 932 45.75 -25.88 26.68
N GLY A 933 46.60 -26.61 27.40
CA GLY A 933 47.75 -26.08 28.15
C GLY A 933 47.42 -25.25 29.40
N THR A 934 46.14 -24.97 29.70
CA THR A 934 45.72 -24.00 30.72
C THR A 934 44.62 -24.47 31.69
N SER A 935 44.03 -25.66 31.49
CA SER A 935 42.88 -26.11 32.30
C SER A 935 43.28 -27.16 33.36
N PRO A 936 43.08 -26.90 34.67
CA PRO A 936 43.44 -27.85 35.74
C PRO A 936 42.45 -29.01 35.91
N HIS A 937 41.30 -29.00 35.21
CA HIS A 937 40.26 -30.02 35.32
C HIS A 937 39.74 -30.45 33.95
N MET A 938 39.75 -31.75 33.69
CA MET A 938 39.19 -32.36 32.49
C MET A 938 38.34 -33.58 32.88
N ASP A 939 37.05 -33.54 32.55
CA ASP A 939 36.11 -34.64 32.77
C ASP A 939 35.69 -35.21 31.39
N ALA A 940 35.84 -36.51 31.17
CA ALA A 940 35.48 -37.16 29.91
C ALA A 940 34.68 -38.45 30.15
N GLY A 941 33.54 -38.59 29.49
CA GLY A 941 32.69 -39.77 29.60
C GLY A 941 32.16 -40.24 28.25
N GLY A 942 32.04 -41.54 28.05
CA GLY A 942 31.46 -42.07 26.81
C GLY A 942 30.00 -41.62 26.58
N LEU A 943 29.23 -41.40 27.66
CA LEU A 943 27.89 -40.82 27.62
C LEU A 943 27.90 -39.35 28.06
N ILE A 944 28.42 -39.06 29.25
CA ILE A 944 28.35 -37.71 29.85
C ILE A 944 29.71 -37.28 30.39
N GLY A 945 30.17 -36.08 30.04
CA GLY A 945 31.40 -35.53 30.61
C GLY A 945 31.26 -35.30 32.12
N ARG A 946 30.30 -34.45 32.50
CA ARG A 946 30.01 -34.14 33.91
C ARG A 946 28.52 -34.00 34.20
N VAL A 947 28.07 -34.57 35.32
CA VAL A 947 26.67 -34.53 35.75
C VAL A 947 26.53 -34.15 37.22
N SER A 948 25.42 -33.51 37.60
CA SER A 948 25.15 -33.21 39.00
C SER A 948 23.66 -33.20 39.36
N ASN A 949 23.33 -33.76 40.53
CA ASN A 949 21.97 -33.84 41.08
C ASN A 949 20.97 -34.46 40.08
N SER A 950 21.30 -35.59 39.47
CA SER A 950 20.51 -36.18 38.37
C SER A 950 20.18 -37.66 38.58
N THR A 951 19.29 -38.20 37.74
CA THR A 951 19.07 -39.64 37.58
C THR A 951 19.46 -40.08 36.18
N ILE A 952 20.32 -41.10 36.07
CA ILE A 952 20.71 -41.74 34.82
C ILE A 952 20.28 -43.20 34.89
N GLN A 953 19.44 -43.63 33.96
CA GLN A 953 18.87 -44.96 33.97
C GLN A 953 18.76 -45.53 32.56
N ASN A 954 19.03 -46.83 32.41
CA ASN A 954 18.87 -47.53 31.14
C ASN A 954 19.67 -46.85 30.01
N CYS A 955 20.95 -46.59 30.24
CA CYS A 955 21.80 -45.87 29.27
C CYS A 955 23.07 -46.65 28.96
N TYR A 956 23.61 -46.49 27.76
CA TYR A 956 24.88 -47.11 27.42
C TYR A 956 25.80 -46.27 26.54
N ALA A 957 27.10 -46.56 26.61
CA ALA A 957 28.12 -45.93 25.78
C ALA A 957 29.08 -46.96 25.17
N GLU A 958 29.31 -46.87 23.86
CA GLU A 958 30.21 -47.76 23.11
C GLU A 958 31.44 -47.03 22.56
N GLY A 959 31.40 -45.71 22.50
CA GLY A 959 32.51 -44.89 22.05
C GLY A 959 33.72 -44.97 22.98
N SER A 960 34.91 -45.12 22.40
CA SER A 960 36.18 -45.06 23.15
C SER A 960 36.40 -43.68 23.76
N VAL A 961 36.92 -43.60 24.98
CA VAL A 961 37.30 -42.34 25.64
C VAL A 961 38.82 -42.21 25.64
N ASN A 962 39.35 -41.14 25.04
CA ASN A 962 40.78 -40.90 24.93
C ASN A 962 41.15 -39.50 25.41
N MET A 963 41.91 -39.42 26.50
CA MET A 963 42.42 -38.18 27.07
C MET A 963 43.94 -38.06 26.94
N PRO A 964 44.47 -36.85 26.77
CA PRO A 964 45.90 -36.65 26.58
C PRO A 964 46.64 -36.78 27.92
N ASN A 965 47.93 -37.08 27.83
CA ASN A 965 48.82 -37.03 28.98
C ASN A 965 49.06 -35.55 29.38
N ILE A 966 48.90 -35.21 30.66
CA ILE A 966 48.97 -33.83 31.16
C ILE A 966 50.06 -33.65 32.22
N SER A 967 50.52 -32.41 32.39
CA SER A 967 51.50 -32.05 33.40
C SER A 967 50.96 -32.26 34.82
N THR A 968 51.87 -32.66 35.72
CA THR A 968 51.62 -32.97 37.13
C THR A 968 50.85 -31.84 37.84
N GLY A 969 49.70 -32.16 38.46
CA GLY A 969 48.87 -31.21 39.23
C GLY A 969 47.44 -31.00 38.72
N SER A 970 47.11 -31.50 37.53
CA SER A 970 45.76 -31.42 36.95
C SER A 970 44.93 -32.68 37.24
N PHE A 971 43.63 -32.52 37.48
CA PHE A 971 42.69 -33.63 37.67
C PHE A 971 42.05 -33.99 36.32
N ALA A 972 42.43 -35.14 35.77
CA ALA A 972 41.70 -35.78 34.68
C ALA A 972 40.79 -36.84 35.28
N ASN A 973 39.55 -36.94 34.82
CA ASN A 973 38.63 -38.02 35.17
C ASN A 973 38.10 -38.63 33.87
N ALA A 974 38.39 -39.91 33.65
CA ALA A 974 37.91 -40.64 32.47
C ALA A 974 36.99 -41.79 32.92
N GLY A 975 35.75 -41.77 32.44
CA GLY A 975 34.81 -42.87 32.65
C GLY A 975 34.30 -43.43 31.33
N GLY A 976 34.15 -44.74 31.20
CA GLY A 976 33.53 -45.31 30.00
C GLY A 976 32.08 -44.84 29.81
N LEU A 977 31.35 -44.56 30.89
CA LEU A 977 30.01 -43.98 30.86
C LEU A 977 30.04 -42.49 31.23
N ILE A 978 30.57 -42.14 32.42
CA ILE A 978 30.54 -40.76 32.93
C ILE A 978 31.90 -40.33 33.47
N GLY A 979 32.38 -39.16 33.06
CA GLY A 979 33.65 -38.61 33.56
C GLY A 979 33.58 -38.27 35.06
N SER A 980 32.65 -37.41 35.45
CA SER A 980 32.53 -36.95 36.84
C SER A 980 31.08 -36.74 37.30
N ILE A 981 30.82 -37.14 38.53
CA ILE A 981 29.51 -37.06 39.18
C ILE A 981 29.58 -36.15 40.43
N ALA A 982 28.56 -35.32 40.62
CA ALA A 982 28.40 -34.51 41.84
C ALA A 982 26.93 -34.42 42.34
N ASN A 983 26.78 -33.89 43.55
CA ASN A 983 25.55 -33.52 44.24
C ASN A 983 24.47 -34.62 44.26
N GLY A 984 24.82 -35.86 44.60
CA GLY A 984 23.83 -36.91 44.90
C GLY A 984 23.14 -37.52 43.68
N THR A 985 23.89 -37.78 42.60
CA THR A 985 23.35 -38.37 41.37
C THR A 985 23.17 -39.88 41.51
N SER A 986 22.10 -40.43 40.94
CA SER A 986 21.83 -41.88 40.91
C SER A 986 22.01 -42.47 39.52
N ILE A 987 22.73 -43.58 39.42
CA ILE A 987 22.98 -44.32 38.18
C ILE A 987 22.48 -45.75 38.35
N SER A 988 21.67 -46.22 37.39
CA SER A 988 21.14 -47.59 37.40
C SER A 988 21.00 -48.18 36.00
N ASN A 989 21.26 -49.48 35.88
CA ASN A 989 21.03 -50.24 34.66
C ASN A 989 21.76 -49.64 33.44
N CYS A 990 23.07 -49.44 33.58
CA CYS A 990 23.87 -48.83 32.53
C CYS A 990 25.09 -49.69 32.20
N TYR A 991 25.59 -49.60 30.97
CA TYR A 991 26.86 -50.22 30.61
C TYR A 991 27.76 -49.32 29.76
N ALA A 992 29.06 -49.59 29.77
CA ALA A 992 30.01 -49.00 28.82
C ALA A 992 30.93 -50.07 28.24
N SER A 993 31.18 -50.04 26.93
CA SER A 993 32.01 -51.04 26.23
C SER A 993 33.24 -50.47 25.51
N GLY A 994 33.30 -49.15 25.28
CA GLY A 994 34.43 -48.51 24.62
C GLY A 994 35.68 -48.42 25.51
N ASP A 995 36.87 -48.63 24.96
CA ASP A 995 38.11 -48.53 25.73
C ASP A 995 38.31 -47.14 26.35
N VAL A 996 38.88 -47.09 27.56
CA VAL A 996 39.10 -45.85 28.30
C VAL A 996 40.59 -45.61 28.49
N LYS A 997 41.11 -44.50 27.97
CA LYS A 997 42.50 -44.08 28.10
C LYS A 997 42.55 -42.67 28.65
N GLY A 998 43.28 -42.47 29.74
CA GLY A 998 43.49 -41.13 30.29
C GLY A 998 44.69 -41.03 31.21
N TYR A 999 44.79 -39.92 31.93
CA TYR A 999 45.95 -39.63 32.77
C TYR A 999 45.78 -40.14 34.22
N SER A 1000 44.78 -39.65 34.94
CA SER A 1000 44.45 -40.03 36.33
C SER A 1000 42.94 -40.34 36.45
N ASN A 1001 42.53 -41.02 37.53
CA ASN A 1001 41.13 -41.37 37.84
C ASN A 1001 40.36 -42.01 36.67
N ILE A 1002 40.69 -43.28 36.40
CA ILE A 1002 40.16 -44.03 35.27
C ILE A 1002 39.18 -45.09 35.79
N GLY A 1003 37.92 -44.97 35.39
CA GLY A 1003 36.88 -45.96 35.65
C GLY A 1003 36.34 -46.57 34.36
N GLY A 1004 36.14 -47.89 34.32
CA GLY A 1004 35.44 -48.52 33.20
C GLY A 1004 34.00 -48.00 33.05
N LEU A 1005 33.35 -47.62 34.15
CA LEU A 1005 32.07 -46.88 34.12
C LEU A 1005 32.25 -45.39 34.47
N ILE A 1006 32.77 -45.09 35.66
CA ILE A 1006 32.75 -43.73 36.23
C ILE A 1006 34.17 -43.27 36.60
N GLY A 1007 34.60 -42.10 36.12
CA GLY A 1007 35.92 -41.55 36.47
C GLY A 1007 36.00 -41.08 37.94
N ASN A 1008 35.11 -40.17 38.33
CA ASN A 1008 35.04 -39.61 39.69
C ASN A 1008 33.60 -39.50 40.20
N SER A 1009 33.40 -39.72 41.50
CA SER A 1009 32.10 -39.55 42.14
C SER A 1009 32.19 -39.02 43.57
N ASP A 1010 31.18 -38.27 44.00
CA ASP A 1010 31.07 -37.82 45.40
C ASP A 1010 30.48 -38.90 46.34
N THR A 1011 30.46 -38.60 47.63
CA THR A 1011 29.96 -39.52 48.67
C THR A 1011 28.44 -39.66 48.72
N SER A 1012 27.71 -38.72 48.13
CA SER A 1012 26.25 -38.70 48.19
C SER A 1012 25.59 -39.44 47.01
N SER A 1013 26.38 -39.81 46.01
CA SER A 1013 25.91 -40.44 44.78
C SER A 1013 25.75 -41.96 44.93
N LYS A 1014 24.95 -42.55 44.04
CA LYS A 1014 24.70 -44.00 44.00
C LYS A 1014 24.96 -44.55 42.60
N ILE A 1015 25.73 -45.63 42.52
CA ILE A 1015 25.99 -46.36 41.27
C ILE A 1015 25.56 -47.80 41.48
N SER A 1016 24.56 -48.23 40.72
CA SER A 1016 23.99 -49.56 40.87
C SER A 1016 23.69 -50.27 39.57
N SER A 1017 23.73 -51.60 39.59
CA SER A 1017 23.34 -52.44 38.45
C SER A 1017 24.08 -52.06 37.15
N GLY A 1018 25.33 -51.61 37.26
CA GLY A 1018 26.15 -51.14 36.15
C GLY A 1018 27.13 -52.19 35.65
N VAL A 1019 27.44 -52.19 34.35
CA VAL A 1019 28.38 -53.15 33.73
C VAL A 1019 29.50 -52.46 32.95
N ALA A 1020 30.75 -52.65 33.39
CA ALA A 1020 31.94 -52.23 32.65
C ALA A 1020 32.39 -53.34 31.69
N LEU A 1021 32.12 -53.17 30.40
CA LEU A 1021 32.41 -54.12 29.32
C LEU A 1021 33.65 -53.74 28.50
N ASN A 1022 34.36 -52.69 28.91
CA ASN A 1022 35.55 -52.19 28.22
C ASN A 1022 36.64 -53.27 28.18
N SER A 1023 37.37 -53.36 27.06
CA SER A 1023 38.48 -54.31 26.97
C SER A 1023 39.71 -53.78 27.72
N ILE A 1024 39.93 -52.47 27.65
CA ILE A 1024 41.11 -51.80 28.21
C ILE A 1024 40.70 -50.56 29.02
N ILE A 1025 41.32 -50.40 30.19
CA ILE A 1025 41.41 -49.15 30.95
C ILE A 1025 42.88 -48.78 31.16
N GLU A 1026 43.31 -47.61 30.68
CA GLU A 1026 44.72 -47.20 30.66
C GLU A 1026 44.91 -45.83 31.32
N GLY A 1027 45.96 -45.69 32.12
CA GLY A 1027 46.32 -44.45 32.83
C GLY A 1027 47.42 -44.63 33.88
N THR A 1028 47.73 -43.57 34.61
CA THR A 1028 48.90 -43.52 35.51
C THR A 1028 48.56 -43.76 36.98
N SER A 1029 47.33 -43.46 37.41
CA SER A 1029 46.88 -43.60 38.81
C SER A 1029 45.36 -43.79 38.90
N ASN A 1030 44.89 -44.37 40.01
CA ASN A 1030 43.47 -44.56 40.32
C ASN A 1030 42.71 -45.24 39.17
N ARG A 1031 43.20 -46.41 38.76
CA ARG A 1031 42.64 -47.21 37.66
C ARG A 1031 41.84 -48.37 38.22
N HIS A 1032 40.53 -48.31 38.04
CA HIS A 1032 39.60 -49.29 38.57
C HIS A 1032 38.52 -49.62 37.56
N ARG A 1033 37.97 -50.83 37.66
CA ARG A 1033 37.04 -51.32 36.62
C ARG A 1033 35.67 -50.64 36.65
N ILE A 1034 35.19 -50.23 37.83
CA ILE A 1034 33.91 -49.51 37.96
C ILE A 1034 34.14 -48.02 38.19
N LEU A 1035 34.87 -47.66 39.25
CA LEU A 1035 35.00 -46.27 39.73
C LEU A 1035 36.46 -45.87 39.91
N GLY A 1036 36.93 -44.88 39.15
CA GLY A 1036 38.31 -44.37 39.25
C GLY A 1036 38.64 -43.78 40.62
N THR A 1037 37.84 -42.86 41.14
CA THR A 1037 38.03 -42.33 42.50
C THR A 1037 36.73 -41.82 43.13
N GLY A 1038 36.73 -41.66 44.46
CA GLY A 1038 35.57 -41.26 45.25
C GLY A 1038 35.03 -42.38 46.13
N ALA A 1039 33.92 -42.09 46.83
CA ALA A 1039 33.27 -43.05 47.73
C ALA A 1039 31.72 -42.98 47.68
N PRO A 1040 31.09 -43.15 46.50
CA PRO A 1040 29.64 -43.27 46.38
C PRO A 1040 29.15 -44.60 46.94
N THR A 1041 27.83 -44.75 47.03
CA THR A 1041 27.21 -46.06 47.30
C THR A 1041 27.28 -46.93 46.05
N LEU A 1042 28.03 -48.03 46.10
CA LEU A 1042 28.13 -49.04 45.04
C LEU A 1042 27.26 -50.25 45.34
N GLN A 1043 26.47 -50.72 44.38
CA GLN A 1043 25.59 -51.88 44.56
C GLN A 1043 25.39 -52.65 43.26
N ASN A 1044 25.64 -53.97 43.25
CA ASN A 1044 25.39 -54.86 42.11
C ASN A 1044 26.11 -54.42 40.82
N ASN A 1045 27.37 -54.01 40.91
CA ASN A 1045 28.15 -53.60 39.74
C ASN A 1045 29.08 -54.74 39.26
N TYR A 1046 29.22 -54.87 37.95
CA TYR A 1046 29.98 -55.95 37.30
C TYR A 1046 30.99 -55.40 36.31
N ALA A 1047 32.09 -56.12 36.14
CA ALA A 1047 33.11 -55.80 35.15
C ALA A 1047 33.58 -57.05 34.41
N LEU A 1048 33.89 -56.87 33.12
CA LEU A 1048 34.34 -57.95 32.26
C LEU A 1048 35.59 -58.64 32.83
N GLN A 1049 35.52 -59.96 32.93
CA GLN A 1049 36.64 -60.76 33.37
C GLN A 1049 37.79 -60.67 32.35
N GLY A 1050 38.99 -60.37 32.84
CA GLY A 1050 40.18 -60.20 31.98
C GLY A 1050 40.36 -58.80 31.40
N MET A 1051 39.53 -57.81 31.79
CA MET A 1051 39.74 -56.39 31.47
C MET A 1051 41.17 -55.96 31.84
N ILE A 1052 41.86 -55.33 30.89
CA ILE A 1052 43.26 -54.92 31.06
C ILE A 1052 43.28 -53.57 31.79
N GLY A 1053 43.89 -53.53 32.99
CA GLY A 1053 44.30 -52.25 33.63
C GLY A 1053 43.71 -51.88 35.00
N GLY A 1054 43.15 -52.81 35.78
CA GLY A 1054 42.72 -52.59 37.18
C GLY A 1054 42.33 -53.90 37.88
N GLY A 1055 42.00 -53.87 39.19
CA GLY A 1055 41.35 -55.01 39.88
C GLY A 1055 42.01 -55.56 41.15
N THR A 1056 41.80 -54.95 42.31
CA THR A 1056 42.12 -55.59 43.62
C THR A 1056 40.94 -55.62 44.59
N SER A 1057 39.89 -54.83 44.34
CA SER A 1057 38.72 -54.69 45.20
C SER A 1057 37.45 -55.19 44.52
N PHE A 1058 37.39 -56.51 44.32
CA PHE A 1058 36.27 -57.22 43.68
C PHE A 1058 35.01 -57.29 44.55
N GLY A 1059 33.87 -57.56 43.92
CA GLY A 1059 32.58 -57.79 44.56
C GLY A 1059 31.51 -56.78 44.18
N LEU A 1060 30.24 -57.10 44.46
CA LEU A 1060 29.07 -56.32 44.05
C LEU A 1060 29.07 -54.85 44.54
N THR A 1061 29.78 -54.57 45.64
CA THR A 1061 29.93 -53.22 46.23
C THR A 1061 31.36 -52.68 46.10
N GLY A 1062 32.26 -53.39 45.41
CA GLY A 1062 33.65 -53.02 45.25
C GLY A 1062 33.87 -52.03 44.09
N ILE A 1063 34.92 -51.20 44.20
CA ILE A 1063 35.30 -50.24 43.14
C ILE A 1063 35.75 -50.92 41.83
N ASP A 1064 36.07 -52.21 41.88
CA ASP A 1064 36.37 -53.03 40.71
C ASP A 1064 35.21 -53.95 40.28
N GLY A 1065 34.09 -53.96 41.00
CA GLY A 1065 32.90 -54.76 40.68
C GLY A 1065 33.11 -56.29 40.74
N GLU A 1066 32.02 -57.03 40.63
CA GLU A 1066 32.03 -58.49 40.49
C GLU A 1066 32.42 -58.91 39.06
N ASN A 1067 33.01 -60.09 38.90
CA ASN A 1067 33.39 -60.57 37.58
C ASN A 1067 32.19 -61.07 36.78
N VAL A 1068 32.09 -60.66 35.51
CA VAL A 1068 31.23 -61.32 34.52
C VAL A 1068 32.09 -61.92 33.41
N SER A 1069 31.85 -63.18 33.06
CA SER A 1069 32.56 -63.85 31.95
C SER A 1069 32.17 -63.24 30.61
N SER A 1070 33.03 -63.39 29.59
CA SER A 1070 32.71 -62.91 28.22
C SER A 1070 31.50 -63.62 27.60
N THR A 1071 31.19 -64.83 28.04
CA THR A 1071 29.98 -65.56 27.61
C THR A 1071 28.74 -64.99 28.27
N ASN A 1072 28.76 -64.81 29.60
CA ASN A 1072 27.59 -64.34 30.34
C ASN A 1072 27.28 -62.87 30.02
N SER A 1073 28.30 -62.04 29.80
CA SER A 1073 28.11 -60.62 29.45
C SER A 1073 27.39 -60.42 28.11
N LYS A 1074 27.31 -61.47 27.27
CA LYS A 1074 26.61 -61.49 25.98
C LYS A 1074 25.30 -62.26 26.00
N SER A 1075 24.82 -62.66 27.19
CA SER A 1075 23.59 -63.43 27.36
C SER A 1075 22.49 -62.56 27.98
N GLU A 1076 21.26 -62.71 27.50
CA GLU A 1076 20.07 -62.06 28.08
C GLU A 1076 19.86 -62.45 29.54
N GLU A 1077 20.12 -63.72 29.86
CA GLU A 1077 19.93 -64.32 31.18
C GLU A 1077 20.74 -63.64 32.30
N PHE A 1078 21.84 -63.00 31.95
CA PHE A 1078 22.66 -62.21 32.88
C PHE A 1078 22.04 -60.84 33.20
N TYR A 1079 21.34 -60.23 32.24
CA TYR A 1079 20.78 -58.91 32.43
C TYR A 1079 19.37 -58.96 33.03
N ASP A 1080 18.56 -59.94 32.65
CA ASP A 1080 17.16 -60.09 33.11
C ASP A 1080 17.00 -60.69 34.52
N GLY A 1081 18.06 -61.27 35.07
CA GLY A 1081 18.08 -61.85 36.41
C GLY A 1081 17.76 -63.32 36.52
N THR A 1082 17.68 -64.04 35.39
CA THR A 1082 17.43 -65.49 35.39
C THR A 1082 18.65 -66.30 35.83
N LEU A 1083 19.88 -65.79 35.66
CA LEU A 1083 21.08 -66.39 36.25
C LEU A 1083 21.24 -66.07 37.76
N PRO A 1084 21.79 -66.99 38.57
CA PRO A 1084 22.13 -66.67 39.97
C PRO A 1084 23.19 -65.55 40.05
N SER A 1085 22.96 -64.55 40.90
CA SER A 1085 23.83 -63.36 41.03
C SER A 1085 23.92 -62.52 39.74
N ALA A 1086 22.81 -62.43 39.01
CA ALA A 1086 22.63 -61.60 37.82
C ALA A 1086 22.04 -60.22 38.15
N LEU A 1087 21.93 -59.37 37.12
CA LEU A 1087 21.24 -58.09 37.20
C LEU A 1087 19.72 -58.30 37.20
N ALA A 1088 18.93 -57.22 37.13
CA ALA A 1088 17.46 -57.31 37.07
C ALA A 1088 16.93 -56.16 36.19
N TRP A 1089 17.44 -56.08 34.97
CA TRP A 1089 17.02 -55.09 33.98
C TRP A 1089 15.67 -55.52 33.36
N ASP A 1090 14.85 -54.55 32.96
CA ASP A 1090 13.51 -54.84 32.42
C ASP A 1090 13.56 -55.17 30.92
N PHE A 1091 13.31 -56.45 30.63
CA PHE A 1091 13.08 -57.00 29.28
C PHE A 1091 11.60 -57.37 29.03
N THR A 1092 10.73 -57.20 30.02
CA THR A 1092 9.32 -57.65 29.98
C THR A 1092 8.36 -56.60 29.40
N THR A 1093 8.62 -55.32 29.69
CA THR A 1093 8.01 -54.15 29.05
C THR A 1093 9.12 -53.40 28.33
N PRO A 1094 9.67 -53.98 27.26
CA PRO A 1094 11.12 -53.99 27.06
C PRO A 1094 11.64 -52.57 26.92
N VAL A 1095 12.46 -52.16 27.88
CA VAL A 1095 13.40 -51.05 27.71
C VAL A 1095 14.63 -51.57 26.98
N TRP A 1096 15.03 -52.81 27.28
CA TRP A 1096 16.15 -53.50 26.67
C TRP A 1096 15.69 -54.65 25.76
N LYS A 1097 16.50 -54.95 24.75
CA LYS A 1097 16.34 -56.12 23.86
C LYS A 1097 17.71 -56.64 23.42
N PHE A 1098 17.79 -57.92 23.07
CA PHE A 1098 18.90 -58.45 22.28
C PHE A 1098 18.53 -58.40 20.79
N VAL A 1099 19.36 -57.73 20.00
CA VAL A 1099 19.18 -57.65 18.54
C VAL A 1099 20.17 -58.59 17.87
N SER A 1100 19.70 -59.32 16.86
CA SER A 1100 20.54 -60.22 16.06
C SER A 1100 21.78 -59.49 15.53
N GLY A 1101 22.98 -59.97 15.86
CA GLY A 1101 24.25 -59.37 15.46
C GLY A 1101 24.84 -58.37 16.45
N SER A 1102 24.15 -58.07 17.56
CA SER A 1102 24.73 -57.32 18.67
C SER A 1102 25.28 -58.26 19.75
N ASP A 1103 26.44 -57.91 20.30
CA ASP A 1103 27.05 -58.64 21.41
C ASP A 1103 26.40 -58.31 22.77
N TYR A 1104 25.73 -57.16 22.90
CA TYR A 1104 25.24 -56.62 24.19
C TYR A 1104 23.80 -56.10 24.06
N PRO A 1105 23.06 -55.92 25.18
CA PRO A 1105 21.71 -55.38 25.13
C PRO A 1105 21.64 -54.05 24.38
N ARG A 1106 20.53 -53.83 23.67
CA ARG A 1106 20.19 -52.57 22.97
C ARG A 1106 18.90 -52.01 23.52
N LEU A 1107 18.68 -50.71 23.33
CA LEU A 1107 17.43 -50.10 23.75
C LEU A 1107 16.33 -50.51 22.78
N SER A 1108 15.12 -50.75 23.30
CA SER A 1108 14.03 -51.34 22.51
C SER A 1108 13.56 -50.46 21.36
N TRP A 1109 13.64 -49.14 21.53
CA TRP A 1109 13.28 -48.13 20.53
C TRP A 1109 14.32 -48.00 19.39
N GLU A 1110 15.55 -48.47 19.59
CA GLU A 1110 16.59 -48.42 18.56
C GLU A 1110 16.27 -49.37 17.40
N THR A 1111 16.46 -48.94 16.17
CA THR A 1111 16.18 -49.73 14.96
C THR A 1111 17.27 -50.73 14.63
#